data_AF-A0A238UAX8-F1
#
_entry.id   AF-A0A238UAX8-F1
#
_cell.length_a   1.000
_cell.length_b   1.000
_cell.length_c   1.000
_cell.angle_alpha   90.00
_cell.angle_beta   90.00
_cell.angle_gamma   90.00
#
_symmetry.space_group_name_H-M   'P 1'
#
loop_
_entity.id
_entity.type
_entity.pdbx_description
1 polymer ?
#
loop_
_entity_poly.entity_id
_entity_poly.type
_entity_poly.pdbx_seq_one_letter_code
_entity_poly.pdbx_strand_id
1 'polypeptide(L)'
;MKKINLILSICLVLFLVKTYGQSPLKTVNPNDQFILLEDMSDEFNTGSINWSKKWEQTNNLPNIAAWNLTNKTNVAEGNYFNRGAAKITARYNGKNNNGTSIAINGKFYNAGCLQSQKSLPANFEGYIEATIRGADIDNSDPHPFNGGIDRSRGLCPAFWLYSKFFDRNPAEGGVVYTEIDIQELQQHDFYDGVQDGVEDTESNLHIAFKDGNRRRWVRPKRNPEEQLNKYELGFDPREGWHTYGCEITKEEINFFVDGKKVGKTLKNTHWSKLPLRVIMSLGMRVPFVDFGGNAFTSFDPQGNYPNNDRLKNLAERARRQLGELPESMYVDYVRVWKKGDTIDETSCSIDTALEGVKAIESTENSITIAFDEISGVDTYELRAWKKGDFTGSINMPKAVAFKGGKSSPLTINDLESGQEYTLVLRGVCSLGGATKLSEINATTVTDNTSCNMETIITGLETTEKTETSITVAFDELSGVDMYELRAWEKGDFTGSINTPKAFAFKGGNTSPLTIENLDSGKEYTLVLRAVCSLGGSTKLSEINATTITDITSCNTEAIITGLEATEKTKTSITVAFDELSGVDTYELRAWEKGDFTGSINMPKAFAFKGGNTSPLTIENLDSGKEYTLVLRAVCSLGGSTKLSEINVKTIADVSKCNLGTAISNLRTISNTESSITVAFDELSGVDIYELRAWEKGDFTGSINMPKAFAFKGGNTSPLTIENLNPGKEYTLVLRAVCEEGKSTEISTLNTVTQDVFLRTVNKDLDNHKEVVIFPNPVKENRFSIKLKDNTTSEINVFDIQGKKIFQKEFNSQTIELNKSSLGKSGLYFIQIKQGETTITKKIMLL
;
A
#
# COMPACT_ATOMS: atom_id res chain seq x y z
N MET A 1 11.87 25.14 26.10
CA MET A 1 10.91 24.01 26.21
C MET A 1 10.13 23.97 24.91
N LYS A 2 10.45 23.02 24.04
CA LYS A 2 9.83 22.86 22.72
C LYS A 2 9.49 21.39 22.53
N LYS A 3 8.22 21.07 22.67
CA LYS A 3 7.49 19.84 22.30
C LYS A 3 6.14 19.96 23.03
N ILE A 4 5.06 19.54 22.38
CA ILE A 4 3.64 19.72 22.75
C ILE A 4 3.05 20.92 21.99
N ASN A 5 1.95 20.69 21.26
CA ASN A 5 1.20 21.61 20.38
C ASN A 5 1.49 21.57 18.86
N LEU A 6 1.91 20.42 18.34
CA LEU A 6 1.68 20.03 16.93
C LEU A 6 0.64 18.89 16.82
N ILE A 7 -0.21 18.70 17.84
CA ILE A 7 -1.08 17.51 17.95
C ILE A 7 -2.58 17.85 17.81
N LEU A 8 -3.02 19.10 18.00
CA LEU A 8 -4.47 19.39 18.04
C LEU A 8 -5.12 19.80 16.71
N SER A 9 -4.39 20.36 15.74
CA SER A 9 -5.00 20.80 14.46
C SER A 9 -5.13 19.70 13.39
N ILE A 10 -4.68 18.48 13.67
CA ILE A 10 -4.90 17.31 12.79
C ILE A 10 -6.23 16.61 13.09
N CYS A 11 -6.90 16.89 14.21
CA CYS A 11 -8.07 16.12 14.65
C CYS A 11 -9.43 16.63 14.14
N LEU A 12 -9.55 17.82 13.54
CA LEU A 12 -10.86 18.42 13.21
C LEU A 12 -11.25 18.42 11.72
N VAL A 13 -10.39 17.92 10.81
CA VAL A 13 -10.73 17.68 9.39
C VAL A 13 -10.99 16.19 9.10
N LEU A 14 -10.89 15.32 10.11
CA LEU A 14 -11.09 13.87 9.95
C LEU A 14 -12.53 13.35 10.16
N PHE A 15 -13.52 14.21 10.43
CA PHE A 15 -14.86 13.76 10.84
C PHE A 15 -16.00 13.87 9.82
N LEU A 16 -15.68 13.93 8.52
CA LEU A 16 -16.69 13.74 7.44
C LEU A 16 -16.14 12.95 6.24
N VAL A 17 -15.19 12.05 6.46
CA VAL A 17 -15.00 10.91 5.55
C VAL A 17 -15.83 9.79 6.15
N LYS A 18 -17.00 9.48 5.57
CA LYS A 18 -17.45 8.09 5.62
C LYS A 18 -16.28 7.32 5.02
N THR A 19 -15.45 6.68 5.85
CA THR A 19 -14.57 5.63 5.35
C THR A 19 -15.52 4.68 4.65
N TYR A 20 -15.53 4.69 3.32
CA TYR A 20 -16.26 3.69 2.56
C TYR A 20 -15.62 2.37 2.95
N GLY A 21 -16.24 1.68 3.91
CA GLY A 21 -15.86 0.33 4.27
C GLY A 21 -15.88 -0.50 2.99
N GLN A 22 -14.84 -1.32 2.81
CA GLN A 22 -14.79 -2.22 1.67
C GLN A 22 -16.10 -3.01 1.60
N SER A 23 -16.75 -2.97 0.45
CA SER A 23 -18.03 -3.65 0.20
C SER A 23 -17.82 -4.75 -0.84
N PRO A 24 -18.60 -5.85 -0.80
CA PRO A 24 -18.63 -6.84 -1.86
C PRO A 24 -18.76 -6.20 -3.24
N LEU A 25 -18.02 -6.71 -4.23
CA LEU A 25 -18.11 -6.20 -5.61
C LEU A 25 -19.53 -6.37 -6.18
N LYS A 26 -20.17 -7.51 -5.88
CA LYS A 26 -21.57 -7.77 -6.25
C LYS A 26 -22.23 -8.82 -5.36
N THR A 27 -23.47 -8.57 -4.94
CA THR A 27 -24.34 -9.54 -4.26
C THR A 27 -25.66 -9.72 -5.02
N VAL A 28 -26.39 -10.79 -4.71
CA VAL A 28 -27.75 -11.07 -5.22
C VAL A 28 -28.73 -10.00 -4.75
N ASN A 29 -28.68 -9.62 -3.48
CA ASN A 29 -29.46 -8.53 -2.93
C ASN A 29 -28.55 -7.34 -2.55
N PRO A 30 -28.59 -6.21 -3.29
CA PRO A 30 -27.74 -5.06 -3.01
C PRO A 30 -28.10 -4.33 -1.70
N ASN A 31 -29.24 -4.66 -1.09
CA ASN A 31 -29.66 -4.07 0.19
C ASN A 31 -29.08 -4.81 1.41
N ASP A 32 -28.53 -6.01 1.20
CA ASP A 32 -27.91 -6.77 2.28
C ASP A 32 -26.73 -5.99 2.89
N GLN A 33 -26.62 -6.01 4.21
CA GLN A 33 -25.53 -5.38 4.93
C GLN A 33 -24.42 -6.41 5.19
N PHE A 34 -23.17 -6.00 5.01
CA PHE A 34 -22.01 -6.88 5.10
C PHE A 34 -20.99 -6.30 6.07
N ILE A 35 -20.50 -7.15 6.97
CA ILE A 35 -19.47 -6.80 7.97
C ILE A 35 -18.19 -7.51 7.57
N LEU A 36 -17.13 -6.75 7.28
CA LEU A 36 -15.83 -7.29 6.90
C LEU A 36 -15.20 -8.03 8.08
N LEU A 37 -14.73 -9.24 7.84
CA LEU A 37 -14.01 -10.08 8.80
C LEU A 37 -12.51 -9.90 8.59
N GLU A 38 -11.92 -8.96 9.32
CA GLU A 38 -10.50 -8.57 9.20
C GLU A 38 -9.52 -9.74 9.38
N ASP A 39 -9.82 -10.68 10.27
CA ASP A 39 -8.94 -11.82 10.56
C ASP A 39 -8.87 -12.86 9.43
N MET A 40 -9.71 -12.72 8.40
CA MET A 40 -9.76 -13.61 7.23
C MET A 40 -9.67 -12.83 5.91
N SER A 41 -9.45 -11.51 5.98
CA SER A 41 -9.29 -10.63 4.82
C SER A 41 -7.87 -10.08 4.78
N ASP A 42 -7.29 -9.87 3.60
CA ASP A 42 -5.94 -9.33 3.43
C ASP A 42 -5.76 -8.66 2.06
N GLU A 43 -5.02 -7.56 2.03
CA GLU A 43 -4.72 -6.75 0.83
C GLU A 43 -3.29 -6.98 0.31
N PHE A 44 -2.49 -7.79 1.03
CA PHE A 44 -1.12 -8.18 0.64
C PHE A 44 -0.21 -7.02 0.16
N ASN A 45 -0.35 -5.86 0.81
CA ASN A 45 0.36 -4.61 0.48
C ASN A 45 1.19 -4.06 1.65
N THR A 46 1.48 -4.89 2.66
CA THR A 46 2.17 -4.51 3.90
C THR A 46 3.68 -4.84 3.89
N GLY A 47 4.13 -5.57 2.87
CA GLY A 47 5.50 -6.08 2.72
C GLY A 47 5.73 -7.47 3.31
N SER A 48 4.75 -8.07 4.00
CA SER A 48 4.88 -9.42 4.55
C SER A 48 3.53 -10.06 4.92
N ILE A 49 3.38 -11.36 4.61
CA ILE A 49 2.17 -12.11 4.97
C ILE A 49 1.98 -12.16 6.49
N ASN A 50 0.76 -11.86 6.96
CA ASN A 50 0.42 -11.90 8.37
C ASN A 50 0.20 -13.34 8.90
N TRP A 51 1.30 -14.04 9.13
CA TRP A 51 1.32 -15.38 9.72
C TRP A 51 0.91 -15.43 11.20
N SER A 52 0.85 -14.30 11.89
CA SER A 52 0.61 -14.26 13.34
C SER A 52 -0.86 -14.28 13.72
N LYS A 53 -1.73 -13.76 12.85
CA LYS A 53 -3.16 -13.58 13.12
C LYS A 53 -4.08 -14.09 12.02
N LYS A 54 -3.67 -13.99 10.75
CA LYS A 54 -4.55 -14.24 9.60
C LYS A 54 -4.31 -15.61 8.97
N TRP A 55 -3.06 -15.92 8.64
CA TRP A 55 -2.71 -17.08 7.81
C TRP A 55 -1.86 -18.13 8.54
N GLU A 56 -2.06 -19.40 8.22
CA GLU A 56 -1.26 -20.51 8.76
C GLU A 56 0.08 -20.63 7.99
N GLN A 57 1.22 -20.60 8.69
CA GLN A 57 2.54 -20.74 8.04
C GLN A 57 3.03 -22.19 7.95
N THR A 58 2.84 -22.99 9.01
CA THR A 58 3.39 -24.36 9.08
C THR A 58 2.44 -25.37 9.72
N ASN A 59 1.66 -24.94 10.70
CA ASN A 59 0.80 -25.81 11.48
C ASN A 59 -0.60 -25.87 10.86
N ASN A 60 -1.33 -26.98 11.08
CA ASN A 60 -2.73 -27.14 10.66
C ASN A 60 -3.00 -27.03 9.14
N LEU A 61 -1.97 -27.03 8.30
CA LEU A 61 -2.15 -27.06 6.86
C LEU A 61 -2.82 -28.39 6.43
N PRO A 62 -3.62 -28.40 5.35
CA PRO A 62 -4.29 -29.60 4.88
C PRO A 62 -3.28 -30.67 4.50
N ASN A 63 -3.56 -31.93 4.87
CA ASN A 63 -2.74 -33.04 4.41
C ASN A 63 -3.20 -33.50 3.03
N ILE A 64 -2.48 -33.06 2.00
CA ILE A 64 -2.75 -33.42 0.61
C ILE A 64 -1.94 -34.65 0.24
N ALA A 65 -2.54 -35.66 -0.39
CA ALA A 65 -1.85 -36.91 -0.71
C ALA A 65 -0.73 -36.76 -1.76
N ALA A 66 -0.84 -35.81 -2.69
CA ALA A 66 0.03 -35.76 -3.86
C ALA A 66 1.24 -34.79 -3.77
N TRP A 67 1.15 -33.73 -2.97
CA TRP A 67 2.26 -32.80 -2.71
C TRP A 67 2.31 -32.34 -1.25
N ASN A 68 3.41 -31.72 -0.84
CA ASN A 68 3.55 -31.12 0.49
C ASN A 68 3.24 -29.62 0.44
N LEU A 69 2.45 -29.13 1.39
CA LEU A 69 2.26 -27.69 1.58
C LEU A 69 3.36 -27.13 2.49
N THR A 70 4.08 -26.11 2.01
CA THR A 70 5.28 -25.57 2.64
C THR A 70 5.37 -24.05 2.45
N ASN A 71 4.57 -23.30 3.20
CA ASN A 71 4.40 -21.86 2.96
C ASN A 71 5.70 -21.06 3.16
N LYS A 72 6.58 -21.47 4.09
CA LYS A 72 7.86 -20.79 4.35
C LYS A 72 8.73 -20.59 3.09
N THR A 73 8.64 -21.51 2.12
CA THR A 73 9.44 -21.47 0.87
C THR A 73 8.61 -21.18 -0.37
N ASN A 74 7.28 -21.21 -0.24
CA ASN A 74 6.35 -21.18 -1.38
C ASN A 74 5.27 -20.11 -1.29
N VAL A 75 5.28 -19.29 -0.24
CA VAL A 75 4.40 -18.11 -0.17
C VAL A 75 5.26 -16.91 0.19
N ALA A 76 5.14 -15.86 -0.62
CA ALA A 76 5.84 -14.60 -0.41
C ALA A 76 4.93 -13.43 -0.80
N GLU A 77 5.03 -12.32 -0.09
CA GLU A 77 4.42 -11.06 -0.50
C GLU A 77 5.42 -10.24 -1.32
N GLY A 78 4.93 -9.41 -2.24
CA GLY A 78 5.77 -8.52 -3.03
C GLY A 78 4.96 -7.71 -4.03
N ASN A 79 5.66 -6.97 -4.89
CA ASN A 79 5.02 -6.30 -6.01
C ASN A 79 5.09 -7.21 -7.25
N TYR A 80 3.93 -7.65 -7.75
CA TYR A 80 3.79 -8.51 -8.92
C TYR A 80 2.80 -7.87 -9.88
N PHE A 81 3.19 -7.69 -11.14
CA PHE A 81 2.35 -7.04 -12.16
C PHE A 81 1.78 -5.69 -11.72
N ASN A 82 2.63 -4.87 -11.07
CA ASN A 82 2.31 -3.53 -10.54
C ASN A 82 1.28 -3.52 -9.39
N ARG A 83 1.07 -4.64 -8.68
CA ARG A 83 0.22 -4.73 -7.48
C ARG A 83 0.95 -5.35 -6.31
N GLY A 84 0.64 -4.90 -5.08
CA GLY A 84 1.01 -5.64 -3.88
C GLY A 84 0.20 -6.93 -3.83
N ALA A 85 0.86 -8.08 -3.82
CA ALA A 85 0.19 -9.36 -3.90
C ALA A 85 0.96 -10.47 -3.19
N ALA A 86 0.22 -11.50 -2.76
CA ALA A 86 0.79 -12.77 -2.36
C ALA A 86 1.07 -13.64 -3.58
N LYS A 87 2.31 -14.11 -3.71
CA LYS A 87 2.73 -15.13 -4.68
C LYS A 87 2.72 -16.49 -4.00
N ILE A 88 1.99 -17.44 -4.57
CA ILE A 88 1.90 -18.83 -4.12
C ILE A 88 2.54 -19.73 -5.18
N THR A 89 3.62 -20.42 -4.85
CA THR A 89 4.48 -21.15 -5.79
C THR A 89 4.36 -22.67 -5.62
N ALA A 90 4.40 -23.42 -6.72
CA ALA A 90 4.54 -24.87 -6.77
C ALA A 90 5.92 -25.25 -7.31
N ARG A 91 6.50 -26.35 -6.81
CA ARG A 91 7.87 -26.76 -7.10
C ARG A 91 8.00 -28.28 -7.18
N TYR A 92 8.90 -28.72 -8.05
CA TYR A 92 9.49 -30.04 -7.98
C TYR A 92 10.61 -30.06 -6.94
N ASN A 93 10.70 -31.14 -6.15
CA ASN A 93 11.71 -31.26 -5.08
C ASN A 93 13.15 -31.39 -5.60
N GLY A 94 13.34 -31.64 -6.90
CA GLY A 94 14.64 -31.82 -7.53
C GLY A 94 15.06 -33.28 -7.68
N LYS A 95 16.29 -33.49 -8.12
CA LYS A 95 16.89 -34.83 -8.34
C LYS A 95 18.05 -35.06 -7.38
N ASN A 96 18.24 -36.31 -6.99
CA ASN A 96 19.47 -36.80 -6.37
C ASN A 96 20.59 -36.89 -7.43
N ASN A 97 21.84 -37.01 -6.97
CA ASN A 97 23.01 -37.15 -7.86
C ASN A 97 22.94 -38.38 -8.78
N ASN A 98 22.19 -39.41 -8.40
CA ASN A 98 21.96 -40.62 -9.22
C ASN A 98 20.82 -40.47 -10.24
N GLY A 99 20.23 -39.26 -10.35
CA GLY A 99 19.17 -38.95 -11.31
C GLY A 99 17.74 -39.27 -10.86
N THR A 100 17.53 -39.90 -9.69
CA THR A 100 16.18 -40.15 -9.15
C THR A 100 15.58 -38.90 -8.51
N SER A 101 14.25 -38.80 -8.44
CA SER A 101 13.60 -37.64 -7.80
C SER A 101 13.79 -37.64 -6.28
N ILE A 102 13.87 -36.44 -5.70
CA ILE A 102 13.89 -36.25 -4.26
C ILE A 102 12.48 -36.43 -3.69
N ALA A 103 12.29 -37.47 -2.89
CA ALA A 103 11.03 -37.71 -2.16
C ALA A 103 11.10 -37.07 -0.77
N ILE A 104 10.12 -36.22 -0.44
CA ILE A 104 9.91 -35.69 0.90
C ILE A 104 8.58 -36.24 1.41
N ASN A 105 8.60 -37.04 2.47
CA ASN A 105 7.42 -37.75 3.00
C ASN A 105 6.65 -38.54 1.93
N GLY A 106 7.38 -39.18 1.00
CA GLY A 106 6.80 -39.96 -0.10
C GLY A 106 6.20 -39.15 -1.24
N LYS A 107 6.42 -37.82 -1.29
CA LYS A 107 5.91 -36.93 -2.34
C LYS A 107 7.06 -36.20 -3.04
N PHE A 108 6.88 -35.92 -4.33
CA PHE A 108 7.93 -35.37 -5.19
C PHE A 108 7.79 -33.88 -5.51
N TYR A 109 6.68 -33.28 -5.04
CA TYR A 109 6.37 -31.88 -5.27
C TYR A 109 5.99 -31.20 -3.95
N ASN A 110 6.16 -29.89 -3.93
CA ASN A 110 5.73 -29.04 -2.84
C ASN A 110 5.10 -27.76 -3.39
N ALA A 111 4.15 -27.17 -2.65
CA ALA A 111 3.48 -25.95 -3.03
C ALA A 111 3.12 -25.09 -1.81
N GLY A 112 2.63 -23.88 -2.05
CA GLY A 112 2.12 -22.98 -1.01
C GLY A 112 0.59 -22.96 -0.94
N CYS A 113 0.08 -22.42 0.16
CA CYS A 113 -1.30 -21.98 0.30
C CYS A 113 -1.43 -20.83 1.31
N LEU A 114 -2.51 -20.07 1.23
CA LEU A 114 -2.95 -19.11 2.23
C LEU A 114 -4.23 -19.64 2.86
N GLN A 115 -4.10 -20.34 3.98
CA GLN A 115 -5.23 -20.85 4.76
C GLN A 115 -5.48 -19.98 5.99
N SER A 116 -6.73 -19.60 6.21
CA SER A 116 -7.11 -18.83 7.40
C SER A 116 -6.85 -19.61 8.71
N GLN A 117 -6.35 -18.93 9.73
CA GLN A 117 -6.20 -19.50 11.08
C GLN A 117 -7.56 -19.71 11.74
N LYS A 118 -8.45 -18.72 11.61
CA LYS A 118 -9.84 -18.78 12.04
C LYS A 118 -10.70 -19.53 11.03
N SER A 119 -11.83 -20.03 11.51
CA SER A 119 -12.87 -20.64 10.69
C SER A 119 -14.11 -19.77 10.73
N LEU A 120 -14.78 -19.66 9.59
CA LEU A 120 -16.17 -19.22 9.50
C LEU A 120 -17.03 -20.12 10.37
N PRO A 121 -18.03 -19.57 11.08
CA PRO A 121 -18.91 -20.35 11.93
C PRO A 121 -19.76 -21.34 11.13
N ALA A 122 -20.34 -22.33 11.81
CA ALA A 122 -21.38 -23.16 11.22
C ALA A 122 -22.60 -22.30 10.83
N ASN A 123 -23.25 -22.69 9.73
CA ASN A 123 -24.33 -21.95 9.08
C ASN A 123 -23.92 -20.52 8.68
N PHE A 124 -22.67 -20.33 8.25
CA PHE A 124 -22.20 -19.03 7.79
C PHE A 124 -23.05 -18.53 6.61
N GLU A 125 -23.48 -17.27 6.73
CA GLU A 125 -24.08 -16.48 5.66
C GLU A 125 -23.22 -15.25 5.43
N GLY A 126 -22.92 -14.95 4.17
CA GLY A 126 -21.98 -13.89 3.84
C GLY A 126 -21.47 -13.93 2.41
N TYR A 127 -20.45 -13.10 2.16
CA TYR A 127 -19.82 -12.94 0.86
C TYR A 127 -18.31 -13.09 1.01
N ILE A 128 -17.67 -13.78 0.07
CA ILE A 128 -16.22 -13.97 0.06
C ILE A 128 -15.74 -13.72 -1.36
N GLU A 129 -14.69 -12.93 -1.55
CA GLU A 129 -14.06 -12.75 -2.85
C GLU A 129 -12.53 -12.68 -2.76
N ALA A 130 -11.86 -12.97 -3.87
CA ALA A 130 -10.44 -12.76 -4.03
C ALA A 130 -10.12 -12.32 -5.45
N THR A 131 -9.15 -11.42 -5.61
CA THR A 131 -8.61 -11.05 -6.92
C THR A 131 -7.36 -11.86 -7.20
N ILE A 132 -7.41 -12.70 -8.23
CA ILE A 132 -6.41 -13.72 -8.53
C ILE A 132 -5.93 -13.57 -9.96
N ARG A 133 -4.63 -13.83 -10.16
CA ARG A 133 -4.03 -14.11 -11.47
C ARG A 133 -3.53 -15.56 -11.47
N GLY A 134 -3.89 -16.30 -12.51
CA GLY A 134 -3.57 -17.71 -12.70
C GLY A 134 -2.07 -17.99 -12.83
N ALA A 135 -1.73 -19.28 -12.90
CA ALA A 135 -0.35 -19.75 -13.01
C ALA A 135 0.04 -19.95 -14.47
N ASP A 136 1.21 -19.48 -14.90
CA ASP A 136 1.57 -19.54 -16.32
C ASP A 136 2.53 -20.68 -16.63
N ILE A 137 1.97 -21.85 -16.93
CA ILE A 137 2.74 -23.00 -17.41
C ILE A 137 2.75 -22.96 -18.95
N ASP A 138 3.64 -22.14 -19.53
CA ASP A 138 3.79 -22.09 -20.99
C ASP A 138 5.14 -22.66 -21.46
N ASN A 139 5.10 -23.90 -21.95
CA ASN A 139 6.24 -24.51 -22.63
C ASN A 139 6.19 -24.17 -24.13
N SER A 140 7.03 -23.23 -24.53
CA SER A 140 7.19 -22.79 -25.93
C SER A 140 7.94 -23.79 -26.83
N ASP A 141 8.44 -24.92 -26.31
CA ASP A 141 9.24 -25.87 -27.07
C ASP A 141 8.36 -26.98 -27.71
N PRO A 142 8.28 -27.08 -29.05
CA PRO A 142 7.72 -28.24 -29.72
C PRO A 142 8.69 -29.42 -29.56
N HIS A 143 8.60 -30.12 -28.43
CA HIS A 143 9.17 -31.46 -28.32
C HIS A 143 8.64 -32.31 -29.50
N PRO A 144 9.41 -33.23 -30.10
CA PRO A 144 9.01 -34.01 -31.29
C PRO A 144 7.75 -34.89 -31.18
N PHE A 145 7.00 -34.77 -30.08
CA PHE A 145 5.71 -35.40 -29.83
C PHE A 145 4.61 -34.39 -29.48
N ASN A 146 4.85 -33.08 -29.63
CA ASN A 146 3.95 -32.01 -29.18
C ASN A 146 2.85 -31.68 -30.20
N GLY A 147 2.30 -32.72 -30.84
CA GLY A 147 0.97 -32.69 -31.43
C GLY A 147 -0.09 -32.85 -30.34
N GLY A 148 -0.15 -31.90 -29.41
CA GLY A 148 -1.21 -31.78 -28.41
C GLY A 148 -1.00 -32.55 -27.10
N ILE A 149 -1.72 -32.08 -26.08
CA ILE A 149 -2.12 -32.75 -24.82
C ILE A 149 -1.58 -32.15 -23.50
N ASP A 150 -0.60 -31.23 -23.42
CA ASP A 150 -0.22 -30.70 -22.08
C ASP A 150 0.17 -29.22 -21.99
N ARG A 151 0.12 -28.45 -23.08
CA ARG A 151 0.29 -26.98 -23.01
C ARG A 151 -0.75 -26.41 -22.02
N SER A 152 -0.33 -25.49 -21.16
CA SER A 152 -1.11 -24.84 -20.09
C SER A 152 -1.59 -25.70 -18.91
N ARG A 153 -1.26 -27.00 -18.82
CA ARG A 153 -1.73 -27.90 -17.74
C ARG A 153 -0.66 -28.23 -16.71
N GLY A 154 -1.11 -28.61 -15.52
CA GLY A 154 -0.25 -29.18 -14.47
C GLY A 154 -0.40 -28.52 -13.12
N LEU A 155 -0.98 -27.33 -13.06
CA LEU A 155 -1.29 -26.64 -11.81
C LEU A 155 -2.75 -26.16 -11.84
N CYS A 156 -3.33 -26.06 -10.65
CA CYS A 156 -4.67 -25.51 -10.44
C CYS A 156 -4.58 -24.43 -9.36
N PRO A 157 -4.59 -23.14 -9.74
CA PRO A 157 -4.89 -22.06 -8.81
C PRO A 157 -6.33 -22.22 -8.28
N ALA A 158 -6.46 -22.54 -7.00
CA ALA A 158 -7.75 -22.83 -6.39
C ALA A 158 -8.06 -21.84 -5.27
N PHE A 159 -9.28 -21.32 -5.26
CA PHE A 159 -9.88 -20.53 -4.19
C PHE A 159 -11.13 -21.24 -3.68
N TRP A 160 -11.11 -21.65 -2.41
CA TRP A 160 -12.10 -22.58 -1.91
C TRP A 160 -12.29 -22.45 -0.39
N LEU A 161 -13.41 -22.99 0.07
CA LEU A 161 -13.79 -23.07 1.48
C LEU A 161 -13.93 -24.53 1.86
N TYR A 162 -13.41 -24.93 3.02
CA TYR A 162 -13.52 -26.33 3.44
C TYR A 162 -13.64 -26.51 4.95
N SER A 163 -14.32 -27.57 5.37
CA SER A 163 -14.40 -27.95 6.79
C SER A 163 -13.25 -28.90 7.17
N LYS A 164 -12.89 -28.94 8.46
CA LYS A 164 -12.15 -30.11 8.97
C LYS A 164 -13.02 -31.37 8.85
N PHE A 165 -12.40 -32.54 8.94
CA PHE A 165 -13.13 -33.80 9.04
C PHE A 165 -13.69 -33.99 10.46
N PHE A 166 -15.01 -34.17 10.58
CA PHE A 166 -15.70 -34.43 11.83
C PHE A 166 -16.06 -35.92 11.98
N ASP A 167 -15.07 -36.82 11.97
CA ASP A 167 -15.35 -38.28 11.92
C ASP A 167 -15.92 -38.90 13.20
N ARG A 168 -15.72 -38.21 14.35
CA ARG A 168 -15.99 -38.75 15.69
C ARG A 168 -17.35 -38.34 16.28
N ASN A 169 -18.05 -37.37 15.70
CA ASN A 169 -19.19 -36.70 16.34
C ASN A 169 -20.56 -36.72 15.63
N PRO A 170 -20.72 -37.06 14.34
CA PRO A 170 -22.05 -37.14 13.74
C PRO A 170 -22.66 -38.53 13.85
N ALA A 171 -23.98 -38.57 13.96
CA ALA A 171 -24.77 -39.79 13.78
C ALA A 171 -24.54 -40.38 12.38
N GLU A 172 -24.85 -41.67 12.20
CA GLU A 172 -24.81 -42.33 10.89
C GLU A 172 -25.58 -41.52 9.83
N GLY A 173 -25.00 -41.33 8.64
CA GLY A 173 -25.58 -40.47 7.61
C GLY A 173 -25.44 -38.95 7.84
N GLY A 174 -24.84 -38.51 8.95
CA GLY A 174 -24.54 -37.10 9.19
C GLY A 174 -23.37 -36.58 8.34
N VAL A 175 -23.33 -35.26 8.12
CA VAL A 175 -22.27 -34.60 7.33
C VAL A 175 -20.95 -34.59 8.12
N VAL A 176 -19.88 -35.10 7.52
CA VAL A 176 -18.53 -35.15 8.13
C VAL A 176 -17.54 -34.18 7.47
N TYR A 177 -17.84 -33.71 6.27
CA TYR A 177 -16.98 -32.82 5.49
C TYR A 177 -17.80 -32.05 4.45
N THR A 178 -17.52 -30.76 4.30
CA THR A 178 -18.04 -29.91 3.22
C THR A 178 -16.94 -29.08 2.59
N GLU A 179 -17.08 -28.84 1.29
CA GLU A 179 -16.19 -28.02 0.47
C GLU A 179 -17.04 -27.18 -0.48
N ILE A 180 -16.67 -25.90 -0.63
CA ILE A 180 -17.21 -24.99 -1.64
C ILE A 180 -16.01 -24.48 -2.43
N ASP A 181 -15.84 -24.98 -3.64
CA ASP A 181 -14.86 -24.41 -4.56
C ASP A 181 -15.46 -23.13 -5.12
N ILE A 182 -14.92 -21.99 -4.70
CA ILE A 182 -15.32 -20.71 -5.27
C ILE A 182 -14.81 -20.66 -6.70
N GLN A 183 -13.54 -21.03 -6.91
CA GLN A 183 -12.95 -21.18 -8.23
C GLN A 183 -11.80 -22.19 -8.25
N GLU A 184 -11.88 -23.20 -9.12
CA GLU A 184 -10.75 -24.02 -9.56
C GLU A 184 -10.33 -23.61 -10.99
N LEU A 185 -9.27 -22.82 -11.09
CA LEU A 185 -8.74 -22.34 -12.38
C LEU A 185 -7.77 -23.36 -12.97
N GLN A 186 -7.75 -23.48 -14.30
CA GLN A 186 -6.73 -24.27 -15.03
C GLN A 186 -6.63 -25.72 -14.56
N GLN A 187 -7.71 -26.25 -13.98
CA GLN A 187 -7.78 -27.64 -13.54
C GLN A 187 -7.51 -28.60 -14.69
N HIS A 188 -7.93 -28.20 -15.90
CA HIS A 188 -7.92 -29.00 -17.09
C HIS A 188 -8.54 -30.38 -16.80
N ASP A 189 -9.76 -30.38 -16.24
CA ASP A 189 -10.41 -31.63 -15.90
C ASP A 189 -10.88 -32.38 -17.16
N PHE A 190 -11.14 -33.67 -17.00
CA PHE A 190 -11.75 -34.50 -18.04
C PHE A 190 -13.17 -34.89 -17.62
N TYR A 191 -14.18 -34.46 -18.37
CA TYR A 191 -15.59 -34.73 -18.05
C TYR A 191 -16.38 -35.05 -19.33
N ASP A 192 -17.19 -36.11 -19.28
CA ASP A 192 -18.03 -36.58 -20.40
C ASP A 192 -17.31 -36.71 -21.76
N GLY A 193 -16.05 -37.16 -21.73
CA GLY A 193 -15.24 -37.36 -22.93
C GLY A 193 -14.57 -36.09 -23.46
N VAL A 194 -14.76 -34.96 -22.81
CA VAL A 194 -14.20 -33.65 -23.17
C VAL A 194 -13.12 -33.27 -22.17
N GLN A 195 -12.02 -32.75 -22.72
CA GLN A 195 -10.92 -32.19 -21.97
C GLN A 195 -11.08 -30.68 -21.93
N ASP A 196 -11.02 -30.12 -20.73
CA ASP A 196 -11.10 -28.68 -20.49
C ASP A 196 -9.95 -27.91 -21.14
N GLY A 197 -10.28 -26.74 -21.68
CA GLY A 197 -9.37 -25.67 -22.06
C GLY A 197 -8.89 -24.85 -20.86
N VAL A 198 -8.15 -23.78 -21.15
CA VAL A 198 -7.55 -22.91 -20.12
C VAL A 198 -8.58 -21.96 -19.48
N GLU A 199 -9.62 -21.61 -20.24
CA GLU A 199 -10.73 -20.75 -19.80
C GLU A 199 -11.84 -21.52 -19.08
N ASP A 200 -11.83 -22.87 -19.18
CA ASP A 200 -12.77 -23.73 -18.47
C ASP A 200 -12.45 -23.74 -16.97
N THR A 201 -13.49 -23.59 -16.16
CA THR A 201 -13.35 -23.54 -14.71
C THR A 201 -14.54 -24.16 -13.99
N GLU A 202 -14.35 -24.47 -12.72
CA GLU A 202 -15.34 -25.15 -11.90
C GLU A 202 -15.51 -24.45 -10.53
N SER A 203 -16.76 -24.25 -10.14
CA SER A 203 -17.18 -23.78 -8.81
C SER A 203 -17.96 -24.87 -8.08
N ASN A 204 -17.33 -26.03 -7.92
CA ASN A 204 -17.96 -27.26 -7.48
C ASN A 204 -18.26 -27.30 -5.98
N LEU A 205 -19.14 -28.22 -5.58
CA LEU A 205 -19.46 -28.50 -4.20
C LEU A 205 -19.10 -29.94 -3.82
N HIS A 206 -18.34 -30.14 -2.75
CA HIS A 206 -17.97 -31.47 -2.27
C HIS A 206 -18.56 -31.76 -0.89
N ILE A 207 -18.97 -33.01 -0.67
CA ILE A 207 -19.51 -33.44 0.61
C ILE A 207 -19.16 -34.89 0.89
N ALA A 208 -18.95 -35.19 2.18
CA ALA A 208 -18.89 -36.55 2.66
C ALA A 208 -19.80 -36.75 3.86
N PHE A 209 -20.40 -37.94 3.93
CA PHE A 209 -21.25 -38.38 5.02
C PHE A 209 -20.59 -39.50 5.84
N LYS A 210 -20.98 -39.60 7.10
CA LYS A 210 -20.65 -40.73 7.98
C LYS A 210 -21.25 -42.02 7.41
N ASP A 211 -20.42 -43.04 7.24
CA ASP A 211 -20.79 -44.37 6.76
C ASP A 211 -20.02 -45.44 7.57
N GLY A 212 -20.52 -45.74 8.77
CA GLY A 212 -19.82 -46.58 9.75
C GLY A 212 -18.40 -46.09 10.07
N ASN A 213 -17.40 -46.93 9.82
CA ASN A 213 -15.97 -46.58 9.99
C ASN A 213 -15.34 -45.94 8.75
N ARG A 214 -16.13 -45.69 7.71
CA ARG A 214 -15.71 -45.09 6.44
C ARG A 214 -16.41 -43.75 6.23
N ARG A 215 -16.07 -43.09 5.13
CA ARG A 215 -16.70 -41.87 4.64
C ARG A 215 -17.33 -42.16 3.30
N ARG A 216 -18.60 -41.81 3.13
CA ARG A 216 -19.29 -41.87 1.83
C ARG A 216 -19.17 -40.52 1.15
N TRP A 217 -18.32 -40.44 0.13
CA TRP A 217 -18.13 -39.25 -0.70
C TRP A 217 -19.23 -39.12 -1.74
N VAL A 218 -19.79 -37.92 -1.88
CA VAL A 218 -20.71 -37.54 -2.97
C VAL A 218 -19.98 -36.51 -3.83
N ARG A 219 -19.76 -36.85 -5.10
CA ARG A 219 -18.82 -36.14 -6.00
C ARG A 219 -19.57 -35.35 -7.08
N PRO A 220 -19.08 -34.16 -7.46
CA PRO A 220 -19.71 -33.28 -8.44
C PRO A 220 -20.14 -33.97 -9.73
N LYS A 221 -19.19 -34.61 -10.41
CA LYS A 221 -19.40 -35.29 -11.70
C LYS A 221 -20.40 -36.44 -11.67
N ARG A 222 -20.66 -37.02 -10.50
CA ARG A 222 -21.67 -38.08 -10.33
C ARG A 222 -23.03 -37.54 -9.88
N ASN A 223 -23.09 -36.27 -9.48
CA ASN A 223 -24.29 -35.59 -8.96
C ASN A 223 -24.38 -34.18 -9.57
N PRO A 224 -24.44 -34.07 -10.92
CA PRO A 224 -24.20 -32.81 -11.61
C PRO A 224 -25.29 -31.74 -11.40
N GLU A 225 -26.47 -32.14 -10.92
CA GLU A 225 -27.55 -31.21 -10.60
C GLU A 225 -27.30 -30.45 -9.29
N GLU A 226 -26.72 -31.10 -8.29
CA GLU A 226 -26.54 -30.52 -6.96
C GLU A 226 -25.13 -29.97 -6.71
N GLN A 227 -24.13 -30.48 -7.43
CA GLN A 227 -22.72 -30.28 -7.06
C GLN A 227 -21.78 -29.83 -8.18
N LEU A 228 -22.07 -30.16 -9.44
CA LEU A 228 -21.24 -29.75 -10.58
C LEU A 228 -21.66 -28.37 -11.05
N ASN A 229 -20.71 -27.44 -11.04
CA ASN A 229 -20.93 -26.10 -11.56
C ASN A 229 -19.72 -25.65 -12.38
N LYS A 230 -19.68 -26.19 -13.61
CA LYS A 230 -18.67 -25.93 -14.62
C LYS A 230 -19.15 -24.86 -15.60
N TYR A 231 -18.27 -23.93 -15.96
CA TYR A 231 -18.53 -22.90 -16.98
C TYR A 231 -17.21 -22.35 -17.54
N GLU A 232 -17.29 -21.63 -18.67
CA GLU A 232 -16.16 -20.98 -19.32
C GLU A 232 -16.08 -19.51 -18.86
N LEU A 233 -14.86 -19.01 -18.62
CA LEU A 233 -14.60 -17.64 -18.20
C LEU A 233 -14.74 -16.62 -19.34
N GLY A 234 -14.46 -17.05 -20.58
CA GLY A 234 -14.36 -16.16 -21.75
C GLY A 234 -13.09 -15.30 -21.76
N PHE A 235 -12.11 -15.66 -20.92
CA PHE A 235 -10.78 -15.07 -20.86
C PHE A 235 -9.79 -16.10 -20.30
N ASP A 236 -8.52 -15.94 -20.66
CA ASP A 236 -7.43 -16.72 -20.08
C ASP A 236 -7.07 -16.17 -18.68
N PRO A 237 -7.26 -16.96 -17.59
CA PRO A 237 -6.99 -16.49 -16.23
C PRO A 237 -5.51 -16.17 -15.96
N ARG A 238 -4.59 -16.51 -16.86
CA ARG A 238 -3.15 -16.22 -16.75
C ARG A 238 -2.79 -14.80 -17.18
N GLU A 239 -3.58 -14.19 -18.05
CA GLU A 239 -3.24 -12.92 -18.73
C GLU A 239 -3.59 -11.68 -17.91
N GLY A 240 -4.43 -11.81 -16.88
CA GLY A 240 -4.96 -10.67 -16.14
C GLY A 240 -5.31 -10.95 -14.67
N TRP A 241 -5.74 -9.89 -13.99
CA TRP A 241 -6.29 -9.95 -12.63
C TRP A 241 -7.80 -10.00 -12.71
N HIS A 242 -8.42 -11.02 -12.11
CA HIS A 242 -9.86 -11.18 -12.08
C HIS A 242 -10.35 -11.45 -10.66
N THR A 243 -11.53 -10.92 -10.34
CA THR A 243 -12.15 -11.07 -9.02
C THR A 243 -13.14 -12.22 -9.03
N TYR A 244 -12.89 -13.22 -8.20
CA TYR A 244 -13.72 -14.41 -8.04
C TYR A 244 -14.45 -14.34 -6.71
N GLY A 245 -15.78 -14.43 -6.71
CA GLY A 245 -16.64 -14.20 -5.57
C GLY A 245 -17.68 -15.29 -5.34
N CYS A 246 -18.08 -15.48 -4.09
CA CYS A 246 -19.12 -16.40 -3.67
C CYS A 246 -19.99 -15.78 -2.58
N GLU A 247 -21.30 -15.75 -2.81
CA GLU A 247 -22.31 -15.41 -1.80
C GLU A 247 -22.97 -16.68 -1.30
N ILE A 248 -22.88 -16.89 0.01
CA ILE A 248 -23.51 -18.01 0.71
C ILE A 248 -24.70 -17.44 1.49
N THR A 249 -25.90 -17.86 1.13
CA THR A 249 -27.12 -17.58 1.89
C THR A 249 -27.60 -18.85 2.57
N LYS A 250 -28.59 -18.72 3.45
CA LYS A 250 -29.23 -19.88 4.08
C LYS A 250 -29.75 -20.92 3.07
N GLU A 251 -30.29 -20.48 1.93
CA GLU A 251 -30.92 -21.38 0.94
C GLU A 251 -30.04 -21.67 -0.28
N GLU A 252 -29.11 -20.78 -0.63
CA GLU A 252 -28.44 -20.80 -1.94
C GLU A 252 -26.96 -20.41 -1.87
N ILE A 253 -26.19 -20.85 -2.86
CA ILE A 253 -24.80 -20.49 -3.09
C ILE A 253 -24.71 -19.91 -4.50
N ASN A 254 -24.19 -18.68 -4.60
CA ASN A 254 -24.11 -17.91 -5.82
C ASN A 254 -22.66 -17.53 -6.11
N PHE A 255 -22.23 -17.71 -7.35
CA PHE A 255 -20.84 -17.46 -7.76
C PHE A 255 -20.76 -16.25 -8.69
N PHE A 256 -19.65 -15.52 -8.61
CA PHE A 256 -19.42 -14.29 -9.35
C PHE A 256 -18.00 -14.24 -9.91
N VAL A 257 -17.85 -13.69 -11.11
CA VAL A 257 -16.57 -13.32 -11.72
C VAL A 257 -16.67 -11.89 -12.19
N ASP A 258 -15.76 -11.03 -11.74
CA ASP A 258 -15.73 -9.58 -12.02
C ASP A 258 -17.09 -8.90 -11.80
N GLY A 259 -17.77 -9.29 -10.71
CA GLY A 259 -19.08 -8.76 -10.33
C GLY A 259 -20.26 -9.26 -11.19
N LYS A 260 -20.03 -10.21 -12.11
CA LYS A 260 -21.08 -10.86 -12.91
C LYS A 260 -21.38 -12.24 -12.31
N LYS A 261 -22.66 -12.55 -12.13
CA LYS A 261 -23.09 -13.88 -11.68
C LYS A 261 -22.77 -14.92 -12.76
N VAL A 262 -22.15 -16.02 -12.36
CA VAL A 262 -21.71 -17.11 -13.27
C VAL A 262 -22.18 -18.46 -12.77
N GLY A 263 -22.19 -19.44 -13.68
CA GLY A 263 -22.61 -20.80 -13.37
C GLY A 263 -24.06 -20.91 -12.87
N LYS A 264 -24.39 -22.05 -12.28
CA LYS A 264 -25.67 -22.33 -11.64
C LYS A 264 -25.72 -21.72 -10.24
N THR A 265 -26.93 -21.36 -9.82
CA THR A 265 -27.24 -21.16 -8.40
C THR A 265 -27.46 -22.53 -7.77
N LEU A 266 -26.62 -22.90 -6.80
CA LEU A 266 -26.71 -24.19 -6.13
C LEU A 266 -27.46 -24.05 -4.80
N LYS A 267 -28.13 -25.11 -4.35
CA LYS A 267 -28.86 -25.09 -3.08
C LYS A 267 -27.91 -25.31 -1.91
N ASN A 268 -28.00 -24.48 -0.87
CA ASN A 268 -27.18 -24.62 0.34
C ASN A 268 -27.78 -25.64 1.33
N THR A 269 -27.97 -26.88 0.89
CA THR A 269 -28.61 -27.91 1.73
C THR A 269 -27.70 -28.41 2.84
N HIS A 270 -26.37 -28.34 2.64
CA HIS A 270 -25.39 -28.90 3.57
C HIS A 270 -24.11 -28.08 3.76
N TRP A 271 -23.69 -27.30 2.77
CA TRP A 271 -22.30 -26.85 2.64
C TRP A 271 -21.85 -25.81 3.67
N SER A 272 -22.77 -24.97 4.14
CA SER A 272 -22.50 -24.05 5.25
C SER A 272 -22.67 -24.67 6.64
N LYS A 273 -23.21 -25.90 6.78
CA LYS A 273 -23.57 -26.48 8.10
C LYS A 273 -22.38 -26.70 9.03
N LEU A 274 -21.17 -26.84 8.49
CA LEU A 274 -19.95 -27.04 9.24
C LEU A 274 -19.11 -25.75 9.23
N PRO A 275 -18.27 -25.51 10.26
CA PRO A 275 -17.31 -24.42 10.21
C PRO A 275 -16.34 -24.58 9.02
N LEU A 276 -16.13 -23.51 8.27
CA LEU A 276 -15.33 -23.50 7.04
C LEU A 276 -14.04 -22.69 7.23
N ARG A 277 -12.95 -23.08 6.60
CA ARG A 277 -11.73 -22.26 6.46
C ARG A 277 -11.66 -21.69 5.06
N VAL A 278 -11.16 -20.46 4.95
CA VAL A 278 -10.87 -19.82 3.67
C VAL A 278 -9.46 -20.24 3.25
N ILE A 279 -9.31 -20.68 1.99
CA ILE A 279 -8.00 -21.09 1.49
C ILE A 279 -7.83 -20.72 0.00
N MET A 280 -6.67 -20.12 -0.31
CA MET A 280 -6.14 -20.05 -1.67
C MET A 280 -4.94 -20.97 -1.76
N SER A 281 -4.87 -21.83 -2.78
CA SER A 281 -3.79 -22.82 -2.90
C SER A 281 -3.44 -23.09 -4.34
N LEU A 282 -2.16 -23.37 -4.59
CA LEU A 282 -1.71 -23.84 -5.90
C LEU A 282 -1.56 -25.35 -5.86
N GLY A 283 -2.51 -26.05 -6.47
CA GLY A 283 -2.55 -27.51 -6.49
C GLY A 283 -1.82 -28.11 -7.69
N MET A 284 -1.24 -29.30 -7.53
CA MET A 284 -0.71 -30.06 -8.67
C MET A 284 -1.84 -30.78 -9.41
N ARG A 285 -1.77 -30.82 -10.74
CA ARG A 285 -2.68 -31.53 -11.65
C ARG A 285 -1.88 -32.40 -12.63
N VAL A 286 -2.60 -33.16 -13.45
CA VAL A 286 -2.00 -33.94 -14.54
C VAL A 286 -1.17 -32.98 -15.43
N PRO A 287 0.08 -33.33 -15.78
CA PRO A 287 0.66 -34.67 -15.66
C PRO A 287 1.47 -34.93 -14.39
N PHE A 288 1.64 -33.99 -13.46
CA PHE A 288 2.52 -34.18 -12.29
C PHE A 288 1.96 -35.13 -11.22
N VAL A 289 0.65 -35.36 -11.23
CA VAL A 289 -0.04 -36.25 -10.29
C VAL A 289 -0.91 -37.26 -11.03
N ASP A 290 -1.20 -38.37 -10.35
CA ASP A 290 -2.14 -39.37 -10.84
C ASP A 290 -3.48 -39.22 -10.09
N PHE A 291 -4.61 -39.45 -10.76
CA PHE A 291 -5.92 -39.44 -10.12
C PHE A 291 -6.49 -40.86 -9.97
N GLY A 292 -6.65 -41.32 -8.73
CA GLY A 292 -7.17 -42.66 -8.42
C GLY A 292 -7.75 -42.75 -7.02
N GLY A 293 -8.75 -43.62 -6.81
CA GLY A 293 -9.36 -43.80 -5.48
C GLY A 293 -10.02 -42.54 -4.90
N ASN A 294 -10.49 -41.64 -5.78
CA ASN A 294 -11.06 -40.32 -5.43
C ASN A 294 -10.06 -39.33 -4.80
N ALA A 295 -8.78 -39.45 -5.11
CA ALA A 295 -7.76 -38.48 -4.72
C ALA A 295 -6.67 -38.35 -5.79
N PHE A 296 -6.02 -37.19 -5.83
CA PHE A 296 -4.73 -37.07 -6.48
C PHE A 296 -3.65 -37.75 -5.63
N THR A 297 -2.75 -38.50 -6.26
CA THR A 297 -1.63 -39.18 -5.62
C THR A 297 -0.30 -38.81 -6.29
N SER A 298 0.78 -38.89 -5.51
CA SER A 298 2.13 -38.61 -6.00
C SER A 298 2.72 -39.85 -6.67
N PHE A 299 3.55 -39.63 -7.69
CA PHE A 299 4.40 -40.66 -8.30
C PHE A 299 5.75 -40.02 -8.66
N ASP A 300 6.80 -40.84 -8.83
CA ASP A 300 8.14 -40.36 -9.19
C ASP A 300 8.18 -40.00 -10.69
N PRO A 301 8.35 -38.71 -11.07
CA PRO A 301 8.43 -38.36 -12.48
C PRO A 301 9.65 -38.99 -13.17
N GLN A 302 10.75 -39.24 -12.47
CA GLN A 302 11.93 -39.93 -13.01
C GLN A 302 11.84 -41.46 -12.91
N GLY A 303 10.75 -41.98 -12.32
CA GLY A 303 10.55 -43.40 -12.08
C GLY A 303 10.43 -44.20 -13.38
N ASN A 304 10.91 -45.44 -13.34
CA ASN A 304 10.69 -46.41 -14.41
C ASN A 304 9.52 -47.33 -14.03
N TYR A 305 8.47 -47.35 -14.85
CA TYR A 305 7.23 -48.08 -14.61
C TYR A 305 6.99 -49.15 -15.68
N PRO A 306 7.80 -50.22 -15.75
CA PRO A 306 7.76 -51.19 -16.86
C PRO A 306 6.45 -52.00 -16.94
N ASN A 307 5.73 -52.12 -15.82
CA ASN A 307 4.48 -52.89 -15.71
C ASN A 307 3.25 -51.99 -15.43
N ASN A 308 3.36 -50.67 -15.65
CA ASN A 308 2.25 -49.74 -15.45
C ASN A 308 2.28 -48.65 -16.53
N ASP A 309 1.61 -48.92 -17.65
CA ASP A 309 1.59 -48.02 -18.82
C ASP A 309 1.04 -46.64 -18.49
N ARG A 310 0.08 -46.53 -17.57
CA ARG A 310 -0.49 -45.25 -17.13
C ARG A 310 0.57 -44.38 -16.45
N LEU A 311 1.25 -44.92 -15.43
CA LEU A 311 2.31 -44.18 -14.73
C LEU A 311 3.53 -43.95 -15.62
N LYS A 312 3.84 -44.88 -16.53
CA LYS A 312 4.90 -44.69 -17.54
C LYS A 312 4.61 -43.47 -18.41
N ASN A 313 3.38 -43.35 -18.94
CA ASN A 313 2.96 -42.22 -19.76
C ASN A 313 2.91 -40.92 -18.96
N LEU A 314 2.37 -40.94 -17.73
CA LEU A 314 2.34 -39.75 -16.87
C LEU A 314 3.75 -39.30 -16.48
N ALA A 315 4.66 -40.20 -16.14
CA ALA A 315 6.05 -39.88 -15.82
C ALA A 315 6.83 -39.34 -17.01
N GLU A 316 6.57 -39.83 -18.22
CA GLU A 316 7.12 -39.22 -19.44
C GLU A 316 6.61 -37.81 -19.68
N ARG A 317 5.29 -37.58 -19.56
CA ARG A 317 4.67 -36.26 -19.70
C ARG A 317 5.18 -35.28 -18.63
N ALA A 318 5.17 -35.70 -17.36
CA ALA A 318 5.68 -34.91 -16.24
C ALA A 318 7.15 -34.53 -16.45
N ARG A 319 8.03 -35.47 -16.85
CA ARG A 319 9.46 -35.20 -17.09
C ARG A 319 9.70 -34.08 -18.09
N ARG A 320 8.88 -34.02 -19.14
CA ARG A 320 8.97 -33.00 -20.18
C ARG A 320 8.54 -31.62 -19.67
N GLN A 321 7.72 -31.56 -18.62
CA GLN A 321 7.21 -30.32 -18.02
C GLN A 321 7.88 -29.93 -16.70
N LEU A 322 8.78 -30.73 -16.15
CA LEU A 322 9.49 -30.38 -14.90
C LEU A 322 10.28 -29.07 -15.01
N GLY A 323 10.67 -28.67 -16.23
CA GLY A 323 11.37 -27.41 -16.51
C GLY A 323 10.52 -26.17 -16.22
N GLU A 324 9.19 -26.30 -16.25
CA GLU A 324 8.24 -25.22 -15.97
C GLU A 324 8.07 -24.95 -14.47
N LEU A 325 8.57 -25.83 -13.60
CA LEU A 325 8.57 -25.59 -12.16
C LEU A 325 9.92 -25.00 -11.71
N PRO A 326 9.93 -23.97 -10.85
CA PRO A 326 8.80 -23.46 -10.07
C PRO A 326 7.89 -22.49 -10.84
N GLU A 327 6.58 -22.59 -10.60
CA GLU A 327 5.57 -21.70 -11.19
C GLU A 327 4.56 -21.24 -10.13
N SER A 328 3.91 -20.07 -10.32
CA SER A 328 3.15 -19.40 -9.26
C SER A 328 1.81 -18.84 -9.71
N MET A 329 0.84 -18.84 -8.80
CA MET A 329 -0.35 -17.98 -8.87
C MET A 329 -0.14 -16.74 -7.99
N TYR A 330 -0.95 -15.72 -8.23
CA TYR A 330 -0.87 -14.46 -7.50
C TYR A 330 -2.23 -14.04 -6.96
N VAL A 331 -2.26 -13.51 -5.75
CA VAL A 331 -3.48 -13.03 -5.07
C VAL A 331 -3.25 -11.59 -4.64
N ASP A 332 -4.00 -10.67 -5.23
CA ASP A 332 -3.96 -9.23 -4.96
C ASP A 332 -4.62 -8.94 -3.60
N TYR A 333 -5.84 -9.46 -3.41
CA TYR A 333 -6.51 -9.41 -2.12
C TYR A 333 -7.45 -10.61 -1.94
N VAL A 334 -7.81 -10.86 -0.70
CA VAL A 334 -8.94 -11.71 -0.30
C VAL A 334 -9.77 -10.98 0.73
N ARG A 335 -11.09 -10.96 0.57
CA ARG A 335 -12.00 -10.28 1.49
C ARG A 335 -13.16 -11.18 1.83
N VAL A 336 -13.55 -11.13 3.09
CA VAL A 336 -14.55 -12.01 3.68
C VAL A 336 -15.49 -11.14 4.47
N TRP A 337 -16.77 -11.18 4.13
CA TRP A 337 -17.81 -10.46 4.85
C TRP A 337 -18.85 -11.43 5.39
N LYS A 338 -19.23 -11.26 6.66
CA LYS A 338 -20.43 -11.88 7.21
C LYS A 338 -21.64 -11.06 6.78
N LYS A 339 -22.72 -11.72 6.37
CA LYS A 339 -24.01 -11.07 6.21
C LYS A 339 -24.49 -10.62 7.59
N GLY A 340 -24.68 -9.32 7.74
CA GLY A 340 -25.14 -8.73 8.98
C GLY A 340 -26.62 -9.03 9.18
N ASP A 341 -26.93 -9.84 10.19
CA ASP A 341 -28.09 -9.52 11.02
C ASP A 341 -27.69 -8.31 11.87
N THR A 342 -28.63 -7.43 12.22
CA THR A 342 -28.39 -6.28 13.10
C THR A 342 -27.39 -6.64 14.22
N ILE A 343 -26.24 -5.97 14.16
CA ILE A 343 -25.01 -6.05 14.96
C ILE A 343 -25.14 -6.82 16.29
N ASP A 344 -24.36 -7.89 16.44
CA ASP A 344 -24.00 -8.43 17.76
C ASP A 344 -22.48 -8.70 17.82
N GLU A 345 -21.73 -7.62 18.05
CA GLU A 345 -20.41 -7.67 18.68
C GLU A 345 -20.59 -7.10 20.09
N THR A 346 -20.58 -7.96 21.13
CA THR A 346 -20.82 -7.61 22.54
C THR A 346 -21.77 -6.42 22.70
N SER A 347 -23.02 -6.63 22.25
CA SER A 347 -24.03 -5.59 22.33
C SER A 347 -24.22 -5.17 23.79
N CYS A 348 -24.25 -3.85 23.98
CA CYS A 348 -24.69 -3.20 25.20
C CYS A 348 -25.82 -4.01 25.88
N SER A 349 -25.54 -4.53 27.08
CA SER A 349 -26.49 -5.30 27.88
C SER A 349 -26.49 -4.83 29.33
N ILE A 350 -27.53 -5.20 30.08
CA ILE A 350 -27.69 -4.79 31.49
C ILE A 350 -26.55 -5.25 32.41
N ASP A 351 -25.86 -6.32 32.04
CA ASP A 351 -24.74 -6.88 32.80
C ASP A 351 -23.38 -6.28 32.39
N THR A 352 -23.35 -5.47 31.32
CA THR A 352 -22.10 -4.87 30.82
C THR A 352 -21.67 -3.73 31.75
N ALA A 353 -20.44 -3.76 32.25
CA ALA A 353 -19.85 -2.68 33.04
C ALA A 353 -19.01 -1.75 32.17
N LEU A 354 -19.10 -0.45 32.42
CA LEU A 354 -18.22 0.55 31.80
C LEU A 354 -16.85 0.53 32.45
N GLU A 355 -15.81 0.32 31.63
CA GLU A 355 -14.41 0.34 32.05
C GLU A 355 -13.75 1.70 31.79
N GLY A 356 -12.58 1.92 32.37
CA GLY A 356 -11.78 3.12 32.13
C GLY A 356 -12.34 4.45 32.69
N VAL A 357 -13.44 4.43 33.45
CA VAL A 357 -14.13 5.64 33.93
C VAL A 357 -13.25 6.46 34.89
N LYS A 358 -12.90 7.69 34.50
CA LYS A 358 -12.08 8.61 35.30
C LYS A 358 -12.38 10.09 34.99
N ALA A 359 -12.27 10.95 36.00
CA ALA A 359 -12.26 12.39 35.78
C ALA A 359 -10.91 12.81 35.18
N ILE A 360 -10.94 13.59 34.11
CA ILE A 360 -9.74 14.05 33.39
C ILE A 360 -9.54 15.56 33.48
N GLU A 361 -10.60 16.32 33.79
CA GLU A 361 -10.56 17.78 33.93
C GLU A 361 -11.67 18.24 34.88
N SER A 362 -11.39 19.27 35.70
CA SER A 362 -12.36 19.94 36.56
C SER A 362 -12.16 21.46 36.46
N THR A 363 -13.26 22.19 36.31
CA THR A 363 -13.30 23.66 36.40
C THR A 363 -14.13 24.08 37.62
N GLU A 364 -14.41 25.37 37.78
CA GLU A 364 -15.30 25.88 38.82
C GLU A 364 -16.76 25.41 38.68
N ASN A 365 -17.22 25.10 37.46
CA ASN A 365 -18.62 24.78 37.19
C ASN A 365 -18.82 23.53 36.34
N SER A 366 -17.74 22.82 35.99
CA SER A 366 -17.81 21.64 35.16
C SER A 366 -16.78 20.57 35.53
N ILE A 367 -17.10 19.32 35.19
CA ILE A 367 -16.22 18.17 35.33
C ILE A 367 -16.28 17.36 34.03
N THR A 368 -15.13 16.98 33.49
CA THR A 368 -15.01 16.12 32.30
C THR A 368 -14.54 14.73 32.70
N ILE A 369 -15.24 13.71 32.22
CA ILE A 369 -14.89 12.30 32.44
C ILE A 369 -14.56 11.59 31.13
N ALA A 370 -13.58 10.69 31.17
CA ALA A 370 -13.25 9.76 30.11
C ALA A 370 -13.60 8.33 30.53
N PHE A 371 -13.91 7.48 29.55
CA PHE A 371 -14.27 6.07 29.70
C PHE A 371 -14.07 5.31 28.39
N ASP A 372 -14.05 3.98 28.46
CA ASP A 372 -13.95 3.11 27.28
C ASP A 372 -15.34 2.90 26.65
N GLU A 373 -15.45 3.06 25.33
CA GLU A 373 -16.74 2.97 24.61
C GLU A 373 -17.18 1.53 24.37
N ILE A 374 -18.48 1.28 24.51
CA ILE A 374 -19.13 -0.02 24.31
C ILE A 374 -19.92 0.00 22.99
N SER A 375 -19.76 -1.05 22.19
CA SER A 375 -20.52 -1.26 20.95
C SER A 375 -22.02 -1.46 21.23
N GLY A 376 -22.89 -0.85 20.43
CA GLY A 376 -24.35 -0.94 20.60
C GLY A 376 -24.96 0.01 21.65
N VAL A 377 -24.21 0.99 22.15
CA VAL A 377 -24.73 2.12 22.93
C VAL A 377 -25.19 3.25 21.98
N ASP A 378 -26.45 3.68 22.10
CA ASP A 378 -27.00 4.83 21.35
C ASP A 378 -26.54 6.17 21.96
N THR A 379 -26.53 6.24 23.28
CA THR A 379 -26.10 7.42 24.03
C THR A 379 -25.59 7.01 25.41
N TYR A 380 -24.57 7.71 25.88
CA TYR A 380 -24.16 7.69 27.27
C TYR A 380 -24.93 8.77 28.04
N GLU A 381 -25.31 8.45 29.26
CA GLU A 381 -25.96 9.34 30.20
C GLU A 381 -25.06 9.55 31.41
N LEU A 382 -24.62 10.78 31.62
CA LEU A 382 -23.86 11.23 32.77
C LEU A 382 -24.73 12.11 33.66
N ARG A 383 -24.79 11.81 34.96
CA ARG A 383 -25.51 12.61 35.96
C ARG A 383 -24.64 12.88 37.18
N ALA A 384 -24.85 14.02 37.82
CA ALA A 384 -24.13 14.42 39.03
C ALA A 384 -25.07 14.65 40.21
N TRP A 385 -24.64 14.21 41.40
CA TRP A 385 -25.24 14.52 42.70
C TRP A 385 -24.18 15.10 43.61
N LYS A 386 -24.53 15.99 44.53
CA LYS A 386 -23.57 16.37 45.59
C LYS A 386 -23.19 15.10 46.33
N LYS A 387 -21.93 14.99 46.73
CA LYS A 387 -21.44 13.76 47.36
C LYS A 387 -22.27 13.41 48.59
N GLY A 388 -22.80 12.19 48.61
CA GLY A 388 -23.71 11.68 49.65
C GLY A 388 -25.19 11.69 49.27
N ASP A 389 -25.60 12.43 48.23
CA ASP A 389 -27.01 12.52 47.83
C ASP A 389 -27.45 11.41 46.87
N PHE A 390 -26.51 10.69 46.25
CA PHE A 390 -26.83 9.57 45.37
C PHE A 390 -27.25 8.34 46.20
N THR A 391 -28.47 7.84 45.97
CA THR A 391 -29.07 6.73 46.74
C THR A 391 -29.03 5.38 46.01
N GLY A 392 -28.29 5.28 44.90
CA GLY A 392 -28.19 4.06 44.09
C GLY A 392 -29.17 4.01 42.90
N SER A 393 -30.07 4.97 42.75
CA SER A 393 -30.98 5.06 41.60
C SER A 393 -30.67 6.29 40.73
N ILE A 394 -30.32 6.06 39.47
CA ILE A 394 -29.98 7.15 38.53
C ILE A 394 -31.15 8.11 38.26
N ASN A 395 -32.39 7.69 38.53
CA ASN A 395 -33.59 8.50 38.32
C ASN A 395 -34.12 9.17 39.60
N MET A 396 -33.64 8.81 40.80
CA MET A 396 -34.14 9.36 42.05
C MET A 396 -33.10 9.26 43.19
N PRO A 397 -32.81 10.34 43.94
CA PRO A 397 -33.34 11.70 43.79
C PRO A 397 -32.87 12.36 42.48
N LYS A 398 -33.51 13.46 42.08
CA LYS A 398 -33.16 14.17 40.83
C LYS A 398 -31.71 14.65 40.90
N ALA A 399 -30.92 14.34 39.86
CA ALA A 399 -29.55 14.82 39.72
C ALA A 399 -29.51 16.35 39.64
N VAL A 400 -28.42 16.95 40.13
CA VAL A 400 -28.20 18.40 40.05
C VAL A 400 -27.86 18.84 38.62
N ALA A 401 -27.23 17.96 37.85
CA ALA A 401 -26.86 18.18 36.46
C ALA A 401 -26.94 16.88 35.65
N PHE A 402 -27.13 17.00 34.34
CA PHE A 402 -27.23 15.89 33.40
C PHE A 402 -26.57 16.25 32.06
N LYS A 403 -25.82 15.30 31.50
CA LYS A 403 -25.26 15.37 30.16
C LYS A 403 -25.46 14.05 29.42
N GLY A 404 -26.06 14.12 28.24
CA GLY A 404 -26.04 13.03 27.27
C GLY A 404 -24.93 13.25 26.22
N GLY A 405 -24.40 12.16 25.66
CA GLY A 405 -23.49 12.22 24.51
C GLY A 405 -23.21 10.85 23.92
N LYS A 406 -22.69 10.82 22.69
CA LYS A 406 -22.52 9.57 21.92
C LYS A 406 -21.16 8.91 22.10
N SER A 407 -20.19 9.64 22.66
CA SER A 407 -18.80 9.21 22.75
C SER A 407 -18.13 9.77 23.99
N SER A 408 -16.99 9.19 24.33
CA SER A 408 -16.04 9.63 25.35
C SER A 408 -15.16 10.77 24.79
N PRO A 409 -14.80 11.81 25.57
CA PRO A 409 -15.21 12.10 26.94
C PRO A 409 -16.56 12.86 27.02
N LEU A 410 -17.13 12.94 28.23
CA LEU A 410 -18.30 13.77 28.53
C LEU A 410 -18.00 14.84 29.58
N THR A 411 -18.41 16.08 29.30
CA THR A 411 -18.35 17.22 30.24
C THR A 411 -19.73 17.56 30.77
N ILE A 412 -19.89 17.49 32.09
CA ILE A 412 -21.09 17.94 32.81
C ILE A 412 -20.84 19.34 33.36
N ASN A 413 -21.73 20.28 33.03
CA ASN A 413 -21.65 21.71 33.41
C ASN A 413 -22.67 22.04 34.52
N ASP A 414 -22.75 23.32 34.87
CA ASP A 414 -23.71 23.89 35.84
C ASP A 414 -23.54 23.34 37.27
N LEU A 415 -22.30 23.03 37.64
CA LEU A 415 -21.92 22.60 38.98
C LEU A 415 -21.54 23.81 39.86
N GLU A 416 -21.67 23.65 41.17
CA GLU A 416 -21.25 24.66 42.15
C GLU A 416 -19.73 24.61 42.33
N SER A 417 -19.12 25.78 42.45
CA SER A 417 -17.69 25.97 42.70
C SER A 417 -17.25 25.38 44.05
N GLY A 418 -16.12 24.67 44.05
CA GLY A 418 -15.54 24.02 45.24
C GLY A 418 -16.31 22.82 45.81
N GLN A 419 -17.32 22.31 45.10
CA GLN A 419 -18.22 21.26 45.57
C GLN A 419 -17.78 19.88 45.05
N GLU A 420 -17.80 18.88 45.93
CA GLU A 420 -17.56 17.48 45.54
C GLU A 420 -18.87 16.80 45.10
N TYR A 421 -18.80 16.07 43.99
CA TYR A 421 -19.92 15.40 43.35
C TYR A 421 -19.66 13.88 43.20
N THR A 422 -20.73 13.10 43.29
CA THR A 422 -20.81 11.73 42.79
C THR A 422 -21.36 11.75 41.37
N LEU A 423 -20.54 11.36 40.41
CA LEU A 423 -20.89 11.26 38.99
C LEU A 423 -21.24 9.82 38.64
N VAL A 424 -22.39 9.62 38.01
CA VAL A 424 -22.91 8.30 37.62
C VAL A 424 -23.08 8.25 36.10
N LEU A 425 -22.46 7.25 35.48
CA LEU A 425 -22.43 7.03 34.04
C LEU A 425 -23.09 5.69 33.67
N ARG A 426 -23.87 5.68 32.60
CA ARG A 426 -24.33 4.46 31.92
C ARG A 426 -24.43 4.65 30.41
N GLY A 427 -24.31 3.56 29.65
CA GLY A 427 -24.69 3.50 28.24
C GLY A 427 -26.15 3.08 28.09
N VAL A 428 -26.93 3.79 27.28
CA VAL A 428 -28.28 3.41 26.86
C VAL A 428 -28.17 2.62 25.57
N CYS A 429 -28.64 1.38 25.58
CA CYS A 429 -28.45 0.47 24.47
C CYS A 429 -29.42 0.77 23.32
N SER A 430 -28.95 0.63 22.08
CA SER A 430 -29.76 0.87 20.88
C SER A 430 -30.94 -0.09 20.71
N LEU A 431 -30.81 -1.29 21.29
CA LEU A 431 -31.84 -2.33 21.31
C LEU A 431 -32.76 -2.24 22.54
N GLY A 432 -32.60 -1.20 23.37
CA GLY A 432 -33.33 -1.01 24.63
C GLY A 432 -32.60 -1.59 25.85
N GLY A 433 -32.81 -0.98 27.00
CA GLY A 433 -32.04 -1.26 28.23
C GLY A 433 -30.87 -0.30 28.43
N ALA A 434 -30.08 -0.53 29.47
CA ALA A 434 -28.89 0.26 29.76
C ALA A 434 -27.83 -0.59 30.45
N THR A 435 -26.56 -0.24 30.29
CA THR A 435 -25.43 -0.87 30.98
C THR A 435 -25.55 -0.73 32.51
N LYS A 436 -24.73 -1.49 33.23
CA LYS A 436 -24.52 -1.28 34.67
C LYS A 436 -24.05 0.16 34.94
N LEU A 437 -24.49 0.72 36.06
CA LEU A 437 -24.04 2.04 36.52
C LEU A 437 -22.56 1.99 36.89
N SER A 438 -21.80 3.00 36.44
CA SER A 438 -20.44 3.26 36.89
C SER A 438 -20.42 4.57 37.67
N GLU A 439 -19.71 4.59 38.80
CA GLU A 439 -19.70 5.70 39.75
C GLU A 439 -18.28 6.19 40.00
N ILE A 440 -18.08 7.51 39.96
CA ILE A 440 -16.84 8.16 40.37
C ILE A 440 -17.14 9.41 41.20
N ASN A 441 -16.20 9.84 42.03
CA ASN A 441 -16.28 11.13 42.73
C ASN A 441 -15.27 12.12 42.15
N ALA A 442 -15.67 13.38 42.00
CA ALA A 442 -14.78 14.47 41.60
C ALA A 442 -15.25 15.82 42.16
N THR A 443 -14.32 16.75 42.34
CA THR A 443 -14.55 18.07 42.94
C THR A 443 -14.33 19.16 41.90
N THR A 444 -15.24 20.14 41.85
CA THR A 444 -15.04 21.38 41.09
C THR A 444 -14.01 22.27 41.78
N VAL A 445 -13.32 23.08 40.99
CA VAL A 445 -12.32 24.03 41.50
C VAL A 445 -13.05 25.20 42.19
N THR A 446 -12.38 25.89 43.11
CA THR A 446 -12.92 27.12 43.71
C THR A 446 -12.54 28.33 42.85
N ASP A 447 -13.52 29.01 42.28
CA ASP A 447 -13.33 30.31 41.60
C ASP A 447 -13.03 31.41 42.62
N ASN A 448 -11.98 32.18 42.37
CA ASN A 448 -11.73 33.42 43.09
C ASN A 448 -11.03 34.46 42.20
N THR A 449 -11.42 34.59 40.94
CA THR A 449 -10.80 35.58 40.05
C THR A 449 -11.78 36.31 39.16
N SER A 450 -12.23 37.50 39.58
CA SER A 450 -12.68 38.53 38.64
C SER A 450 -11.50 39.05 37.83
N CYS A 451 -11.64 39.24 36.51
CA CYS A 451 -10.59 39.91 35.74
C CYS A 451 -10.38 41.35 36.23
N ASN A 452 -9.12 41.78 36.33
CA ASN A 452 -8.82 43.13 36.80
C ASN A 452 -9.12 44.14 35.68
N MET A 453 -10.18 44.95 35.86
CA MET A 453 -10.63 45.95 34.87
C MET A 453 -9.59 47.03 34.56
N GLU A 454 -8.61 47.27 35.43
CA GLU A 454 -7.54 48.24 35.19
C GLU A 454 -6.41 47.69 34.29
N THR A 455 -6.46 46.40 33.94
CA THR A 455 -5.45 45.70 33.14
C THR A 455 -5.53 46.11 31.67
N ILE A 456 -4.37 46.17 31.00
CA ILE A 456 -4.22 46.24 29.55
C ILE A 456 -3.71 44.86 29.10
N ILE A 457 -4.30 44.28 28.07
CA ILE A 457 -3.90 42.97 27.54
C ILE A 457 -2.53 43.14 26.86
N THR A 458 -1.60 42.23 27.16
CA THR A 458 -0.23 42.24 26.63
C THR A 458 -0.03 41.18 25.54
N GLY A 459 1.14 41.16 24.91
CA GLY A 459 1.48 40.16 23.90
C GLY A 459 0.74 40.31 22.57
N LEU A 460 0.14 41.47 22.29
CA LEU A 460 -0.55 41.71 21.02
C LEU A 460 0.43 41.63 19.85
N GLU A 461 0.25 40.64 18.99
CA GLU A 461 1.02 40.45 17.77
C GLU A 461 0.13 40.00 16.60
N THR A 462 0.46 40.45 15.39
CA THR A 462 -0.20 39.95 14.18
C THR A 462 0.48 38.66 13.74
N THR A 463 -0.24 37.55 13.70
CA THR A 463 0.33 36.23 13.36
C THR A 463 0.09 35.85 11.90
N GLU A 464 -1.07 36.24 11.34
CA GLU A 464 -1.44 35.97 9.95
C GLU A 464 -2.13 37.20 9.35
N LYS A 465 -1.92 37.44 8.06
CA LYS A 465 -2.51 38.54 7.29
C LYS A 465 -2.88 38.00 5.92
N THR A 466 -4.07 38.35 5.44
CA THR A 466 -4.51 38.11 4.07
C THR A 466 -4.91 39.43 3.43
N GLU A 467 -5.48 39.38 2.22
CA GLU A 467 -6.06 40.56 1.56
C GLU A 467 -7.29 41.11 2.29
N THR A 468 -8.03 40.26 3.01
CA THR A 468 -9.31 40.63 3.62
C THR A 468 -9.41 40.30 5.11
N SER A 469 -8.35 39.78 5.72
CA SER A 469 -8.34 39.40 7.13
C SER A 469 -6.99 39.62 7.81
N ILE A 470 -7.04 39.82 9.13
CA ILE A 470 -5.86 39.93 10.00
C ILE A 470 -6.12 39.10 11.26
N THR A 471 -5.15 38.27 11.65
CA THR A 471 -5.18 37.48 12.88
C THR A 471 -4.28 38.11 13.93
N VAL A 472 -4.82 38.32 15.14
CA VAL A 472 -4.14 38.92 16.28
C VAL A 472 -4.06 37.91 17.43
N ALA A 473 -2.85 37.55 17.83
CA ALA A 473 -2.57 36.81 19.06
C ALA A 473 -2.31 37.78 20.21
N PHE A 474 -2.60 37.34 21.44
CA PHE A 474 -2.44 38.09 22.69
C PHE A 474 -2.33 37.15 23.91
N ASP A 475 -1.87 37.69 25.04
CA ASP A 475 -1.81 36.98 26.33
C ASP A 475 -3.22 36.90 26.95
N GLU A 476 -3.70 35.69 27.25
CA GLU A 476 -5.02 35.49 27.88
C GLU A 476 -5.00 35.87 29.37
N LEU A 477 -6.10 36.48 29.84
CA LEU A 477 -6.34 36.86 31.22
C LEU A 477 -7.33 35.89 31.89
N SER A 478 -7.12 35.63 33.19
CA SER A 478 -8.06 34.88 34.03
C SER A 478 -9.31 35.71 34.40
N GLY A 479 -10.47 35.07 34.50
CA GLY A 479 -11.73 35.72 34.91
C GLY A 479 -12.45 36.51 33.81
N VAL A 480 -12.18 36.16 32.54
CA VAL A 480 -12.71 36.79 31.33
C VAL A 480 -13.74 35.87 30.68
N ASP A 481 -14.93 36.41 30.35
CA ASP A 481 -15.96 35.68 29.60
C ASP A 481 -15.67 35.63 28.11
N MET A 482 -15.23 36.77 27.55
CA MET A 482 -14.93 36.90 26.14
C MET A 482 -13.98 38.08 25.86
N TYR A 483 -13.30 37.99 24.73
CA TYR A 483 -12.53 39.05 24.11
C TYR A 483 -13.29 39.66 22.94
N GLU A 484 -13.15 40.97 22.79
CA GLU A 484 -13.75 41.76 21.74
C GLU A 484 -12.64 42.47 20.95
N LEU A 485 -12.51 42.12 19.67
CA LEU A 485 -11.59 42.72 18.71
C LEU A 485 -12.36 43.54 17.66
N ARG A 486 -11.96 44.79 17.44
CA ARG A 486 -12.55 45.68 16.43
C ARG A 486 -11.47 46.33 15.57
N ALA A 487 -11.80 46.66 14.32
CA ALA A 487 -10.89 47.34 13.40
C ALA A 487 -11.47 48.66 12.90
N TRP A 488 -10.63 49.68 12.81
CA TRP A 488 -10.89 50.95 12.11
C TRP A 488 -9.80 51.19 11.08
N GLU A 489 -10.11 51.84 9.97
CA GLU A 489 -9.06 52.32 9.07
C GLU A 489 -8.09 53.23 9.85
N LYS A 490 -6.81 53.19 9.48
CA LYS A 490 -5.75 53.92 10.20
C LYS A 490 -6.06 55.42 10.25
N GLY A 491 -6.31 55.91 11.46
CA GLY A 491 -6.64 57.32 11.74
C GLY A 491 -8.08 57.56 12.19
N ASP A 492 -8.99 56.60 11.99
CA ASP A 492 -10.42 56.77 12.30
C ASP A 492 -10.78 56.42 13.74
N PHE A 493 -9.91 55.69 14.45
CA PHE A 493 -10.14 55.36 15.85
C PHE A 493 -9.92 56.59 16.75
N THR A 494 -10.93 56.97 17.52
CA THR A 494 -10.94 58.19 18.35
C THR A 494 -10.72 57.93 19.85
N GLY A 495 -10.34 56.70 20.23
CA GLY A 495 -10.15 56.31 21.63
C GLY A 495 -11.38 55.69 22.30
N SER A 496 -12.51 55.57 21.60
CA SER A 496 -13.73 54.90 22.08
C SER A 496 -14.04 53.68 21.23
N ILE A 497 -14.12 52.49 21.87
CA ILE A 497 -14.42 51.24 21.16
C ILE A 497 -15.86 51.20 20.59
N ASN A 498 -16.76 52.06 21.09
CA ASN A 498 -18.16 52.10 20.68
C ASN A 498 -18.46 53.15 19.60
N THR A 499 -17.61 54.16 19.44
CA THR A 499 -17.86 55.32 18.55
C THR A 499 -16.55 55.95 18.05
N PRO A 500 -16.35 56.17 16.74
CA PRO A 500 -17.22 55.84 15.62
C PRO A 500 -17.37 54.32 15.40
N LYS A 501 -18.36 53.91 14.60
CA LYS A 501 -18.61 52.48 14.32
C LYS A 501 -17.36 51.85 13.69
N ALA A 502 -16.92 50.71 14.22
CA ALA A 502 -15.81 49.95 13.66
C ALA A 502 -16.12 49.48 12.23
N PHE A 503 -15.08 49.41 11.40
CA PHE A 503 -15.12 48.85 10.05
C PHE A 503 -15.49 47.35 10.11
N ALA A 504 -14.85 46.60 11.01
CA ALA A 504 -15.14 45.19 11.26
C ALA A 504 -15.07 44.85 12.77
N PHE A 505 -15.65 43.71 13.14
CA PHE A 505 -15.74 43.23 14.53
C PHE A 505 -15.62 41.70 14.61
N LYS A 506 -14.93 41.19 15.63
CA LYS A 506 -14.86 39.78 16.00
C LYS A 506 -14.87 39.61 17.52
N GLY A 507 -15.70 38.71 18.03
CA GLY A 507 -15.64 38.22 19.41
C GLY A 507 -15.12 36.78 19.48
N GLY A 508 -14.55 36.39 20.62
CA GLY A 508 -14.17 35.01 20.91
C GLY A 508 -13.62 34.84 22.33
N ASN A 509 -13.41 33.60 22.75
CA ASN A 509 -13.09 33.29 24.15
C ASN A 509 -11.59 32.99 24.38
N THR A 510 -10.81 32.87 23.30
CA THR A 510 -9.40 32.49 23.33
C THR A 510 -8.59 33.28 22.29
N SER A 511 -7.29 33.36 22.52
CA SER A 511 -6.28 33.85 21.58
C SER A 511 -5.90 32.74 20.58
N PRO A 512 -5.69 33.04 19.28
CA PRO A 512 -5.82 34.33 18.62
C PRO A 512 -7.25 34.61 18.09
N LEU A 513 -7.52 35.87 17.72
CA LEU A 513 -8.74 36.27 17.01
C LEU A 513 -8.46 36.74 15.58
N THR A 514 -9.22 36.25 14.61
CA THR A 514 -9.18 36.67 13.20
C THR A 514 -10.34 37.60 12.88
N ILE A 515 -10.02 38.83 12.46
CA ILE A 515 -10.99 39.79 11.94
C ILE A 515 -11.00 39.71 10.40
N GLU A 516 -12.18 39.59 9.82
CA GLU A 516 -12.40 39.35 8.39
C GLU A 516 -13.17 40.52 7.75
N ASN A 517 -13.32 40.50 6.42
CA ASN A 517 -13.98 41.52 5.61
C ASN A 517 -13.31 42.89 5.67
N LEU A 518 -11.98 42.92 5.65
CA LEU A 518 -11.14 44.11 5.49
C LEU A 518 -10.87 44.39 4.00
N ASP A 519 -10.54 45.63 3.67
CA ASP A 519 -10.12 46.02 2.32
C ASP A 519 -8.63 45.71 2.10
N SER A 520 -8.26 45.28 0.89
CA SER A 520 -6.89 44.92 0.53
C SER A 520 -5.94 46.13 0.51
N GLY A 521 -4.70 45.92 1.00
CA GLY A 521 -3.64 46.93 1.03
C GLY A 521 -3.89 48.11 1.98
N LYS A 522 -4.87 48.01 2.87
CA LYS A 522 -5.23 49.07 3.81
C LYS A 522 -4.65 48.80 5.19
N GLU A 523 -4.21 49.86 5.85
CA GLU A 523 -3.76 49.82 7.25
C GLU A 523 -4.94 50.06 8.19
N TYR A 524 -5.06 49.23 9.21
CA TYR A 524 -6.10 49.29 10.22
C TYR A 524 -5.50 49.46 11.63
N THR A 525 -6.18 50.22 12.48
CA THR A 525 -6.02 50.20 13.94
C THR A 525 -6.95 49.12 14.51
N LEU A 526 -6.37 48.06 15.07
CA LEU A 526 -7.06 46.94 15.73
C LEU A 526 -7.09 47.19 17.24
N VAL A 527 -8.27 47.11 17.85
CA VAL A 527 -8.50 47.40 19.27
C VAL A 527 -9.12 46.20 19.95
N LEU A 528 -8.48 45.74 21.03
CA LEU A 528 -8.85 44.56 21.81
C LEU A 528 -9.23 44.96 23.25
N ARG A 529 -10.27 44.35 23.80
CA ARG A 529 -10.56 44.34 25.24
C ARG A 529 -11.13 43.00 25.70
N ALA A 530 -11.04 42.71 26.99
CA ALA A 530 -11.69 41.59 27.63
C ALA A 530 -12.94 42.05 28.40
N VAL A 531 -13.99 41.22 28.40
CA VAL A 531 -15.22 41.40 29.17
C VAL A 531 -15.16 40.46 30.38
N CYS A 532 -15.21 40.98 31.60
CA CYS A 532 -15.08 40.15 32.81
C CYS A 532 -16.40 39.47 33.19
N SER A 533 -16.29 38.31 33.84
CA SER A 533 -17.42 37.44 34.24
C SER A 533 -18.42 38.05 35.24
N LEU A 534 -17.99 39.04 36.02
CA LEU A 534 -18.83 39.78 36.97
C LEU A 534 -19.30 41.16 36.45
N GLY A 535 -19.08 41.42 35.16
CA GLY A 535 -19.39 42.69 34.50
C GLY A 535 -18.20 43.67 34.45
N GLY A 536 -18.25 44.57 33.47
CA GLY A 536 -17.16 45.50 33.16
C GLY A 536 -16.24 45.00 32.05
N SER A 537 -15.24 45.81 31.68
CA SER A 537 -14.26 45.45 30.67
C SER A 537 -12.89 45.99 31.02
N THR A 538 -11.84 45.32 30.57
CA THR A 538 -10.46 45.79 30.71
C THR A 538 -10.22 47.08 29.92
N LYS A 539 -9.08 47.73 30.15
CA LYS A 539 -8.61 48.81 29.28
C LYS A 539 -8.35 48.30 27.86
N LEU A 540 -8.41 49.23 26.91
CA LEU A 540 -8.21 48.94 25.48
C LEU A 540 -6.74 48.68 25.19
N SER A 541 -6.47 47.69 24.36
CA SER A 541 -5.15 47.37 23.82
C SER A 541 -5.19 47.56 22.31
N GLU A 542 -4.14 48.15 21.73
CA GLU A 542 -4.16 48.59 20.32
C GLU A 542 -2.95 48.07 19.56
N ILE A 543 -3.17 47.66 18.30
CA ILE A 543 -2.10 47.31 17.35
C ILE A 543 -2.48 47.78 15.95
N ASN A 544 -1.50 48.25 15.16
CA ASN A 544 -1.73 48.59 13.75
C ASN A 544 -1.29 47.45 12.85
N ALA A 545 -2.05 47.20 11.79
CA ALA A 545 -1.71 46.18 10.83
C ALA A 545 -2.28 46.48 9.44
N THR A 546 -1.49 46.21 8.41
CA THR A 546 -1.88 46.35 7.01
C THR A 546 -2.31 45.00 6.44
N THR A 547 -3.46 44.94 5.78
CA THR A 547 -3.82 43.79 4.92
C THR A 547 -2.85 43.70 3.77
N ILE A 548 -2.65 42.49 3.24
CA ILE A 548 -1.77 42.29 2.09
C ILE A 548 -2.45 42.93 0.86
N THR A 549 -1.67 43.61 0.02
CA THR A 549 -2.12 44.03 -1.31
C THR A 549 -2.23 42.81 -2.21
N ASP A 550 -3.33 42.68 -2.97
CA ASP A 550 -3.44 41.66 -4.02
C ASP A 550 -2.27 41.80 -5.02
N ILE A 551 -1.35 40.82 -5.04
CA ILE A 551 -0.29 40.67 -6.06
C ILE A 551 -0.54 39.40 -6.87
N THR A 552 -1.80 38.99 -7.05
CA THR A 552 -2.12 37.75 -7.79
C THR A 552 -2.82 37.99 -9.11
N SER A 553 -2.47 39.07 -9.81
CA SER A 553 -2.59 39.08 -11.26
C SER A 553 -1.31 38.51 -11.90
N CYS A 554 -1.45 37.35 -12.54
CA CYS A 554 -0.45 36.87 -13.49
C CYS A 554 -0.26 37.95 -14.58
N ASN A 555 0.99 38.38 -14.78
CA ASN A 555 1.31 39.44 -15.73
C ASN A 555 1.11 38.93 -17.15
N THR A 556 0.07 39.39 -17.86
CA THR A 556 -0.23 38.97 -19.24
C THR A 556 0.87 39.32 -20.24
N GLU A 557 1.75 40.27 -19.91
CA GLU A 557 2.92 40.63 -20.73
C GLU A 557 4.15 39.76 -20.45
N ALA A 558 4.11 38.89 -19.43
CA ALA A 558 5.21 37.99 -19.09
C ALA A 558 5.42 36.89 -20.15
N ILE A 559 6.65 36.43 -20.25
CA ILE A 559 7.06 35.25 -21.03
C ILE A 559 7.59 34.23 -20.01
N ILE A 560 7.14 32.98 -20.09
CA ILE A 560 7.57 31.92 -19.18
C ILE A 560 9.02 31.55 -19.52
N THR A 561 9.89 31.58 -18.51
CA THR A 561 11.32 31.26 -18.65
C THR A 561 11.61 29.82 -18.23
N GLY A 562 12.84 29.36 -18.47
CA GLY A 562 13.28 28.01 -18.06
C GLY A 562 12.65 26.87 -18.86
N LEU A 563 11.98 27.15 -19.97
CA LEU A 563 11.33 26.12 -20.78
C LEU A 563 12.37 25.18 -21.43
N GLU A 564 12.46 23.96 -20.93
CA GLU A 564 13.40 22.94 -21.41
C GLU A 564 12.77 21.54 -21.45
N ALA A 565 13.19 20.71 -22.40
CA ALA A 565 12.77 19.31 -22.47
C ALA A 565 13.66 18.45 -21.55
N THR A 566 13.05 17.88 -20.51
CA THR A 566 13.75 17.08 -19.48
C THR A 566 13.73 15.60 -19.80
N GLU A 567 12.67 15.10 -20.44
CA GLU A 567 12.54 13.71 -20.87
C GLU A 567 11.90 13.63 -22.26
N LYS A 568 12.34 12.65 -23.05
CA LYS A 568 11.84 12.41 -24.41
C LYS A 568 11.64 10.93 -24.59
N THR A 569 10.51 10.54 -25.16
CA THR A 569 10.24 9.17 -25.60
C THR A 569 9.96 9.17 -27.11
N LYS A 570 9.53 8.03 -27.63
CA LYS A 570 9.07 7.93 -29.03
C LYS A 570 7.74 8.66 -29.26
N THR A 571 6.88 8.73 -28.25
CA THR A 571 5.50 9.26 -28.38
C THR A 571 5.17 10.37 -27.38
N SER A 572 6.12 10.80 -26.56
CA SER A 572 5.91 11.85 -25.57
C SER A 572 7.15 12.70 -25.32
N ILE A 573 6.93 13.93 -24.86
CA ILE A 573 7.96 14.87 -24.44
C ILE A 573 7.53 15.48 -23.11
N THR A 574 8.42 15.46 -22.12
CA THR A 574 8.25 16.17 -20.84
C THR A 574 9.05 17.46 -20.87
N VAL A 575 8.41 18.58 -20.51
CA VAL A 575 9.04 19.89 -20.40
C VAL A 575 8.92 20.46 -19.00
N ALA A 576 10.03 21.02 -18.49
CA ALA A 576 10.07 21.83 -17.27
C ALA A 576 10.13 23.31 -17.64
N PHE A 577 9.66 24.17 -16.73
CA PHE A 577 9.66 25.63 -16.84
C PHE A 577 9.56 26.31 -15.47
N ASP A 578 9.87 27.60 -15.41
CA ASP A 578 9.72 28.44 -14.22
C ASP A 578 8.24 28.83 -14.02
N GLU A 579 7.68 28.51 -12.85
CA GLU A 579 6.27 28.81 -12.54
C GLU A 579 6.06 30.31 -12.22
N LEU A 580 4.93 30.85 -12.66
CA LEU A 580 4.46 32.21 -12.38
C LEU A 580 3.37 32.22 -11.30
N SER A 581 3.32 33.29 -10.50
CA SER A 581 2.26 33.54 -9.51
C SER A 581 0.97 34.05 -10.17
N GLY A 582 -0.20 33.71 -9.59
CA GLY A 582 -1.50 34.17 -10.09
C GLY A 582 -2.01 33.44 -11.36
N VAL A 583 -1.46 32.27 -11.65
CA VAL A 583 -1.84 31.40 -12.78
C VAL A 583 -2.88 30.39 -12.33
N ASP A 584 -3.94 30.21 -13.13
CA ASP A 584 -4.95 29.16 -12.95
C ASP A 584 -4.48 27.84 -13.57
N THR A 585 -4.02 27.89 -14.82
CA THR A 585 -3.49 26.73 -15.52
C THR A 585 -2.46 27.10 -16.58
N TYR A 586 -1.58 26.17 -16.91
CA TYR A 586 -0.66 26.22 -18.03
C TYR A 586 -1.18 25.39 -19.19
N GLU A 587 -1.12 25.94 -20.38
CA GLU A 587 -1.52 25.28 -21.63
C GLU A 587 -0.29 25.00 -22.48
N LEU A 588 0.01 23.71 -22.68
CA LEU A 588 1.08 23.22 -23.55
C LEU A 588 0.47 22.59 -24.82
N ARG A 589 0.92 23.02 -26.00
CA ARG A 589 0.50 22.48 -27.30
C ARG A 589 1.69 22.15 -28.18
N ALA A 590 1.54 21.14 -29.04
CA ALA A 590 2.57 20.73 -29.98
C ALA A 590 2.06 20.82 -31.43
N TRP A 591 2.91 21.34 -32.32
CA TRP A 591 2.76 21.28 -33.77
C TRP A 591 3.98 20.58 -34.38
N GLU A 592 3.81 19.85 -35.48
CA GLU A 592 4.98 19.41 -36.25
C GLU A 592 5.82 20.63 -36.65
N LYS A 593 7.15 20.46 -36.67
CA LYS A 593 8.09 21.55 -36.92
C LYS A 593 7.78 22.24 -38.25
N GLY A 594 7.36 23.50 -38.17
CA GLY A 594 7.00 24.32 -39.33
C GLY A 594 5.50 24.65 -39.43
N ASP A 595 4.63 23.92 -38.73
CA ASP A 595 3.18 24.10 -38.81
C ASP A 595 2.64 25.16 -37.86
N PHE A 596 3.40 25.54 -36.83
CA PHE A 596 3.00 26.61 -35.93
C PHE A 596 3.12 27.98 -36.61
N THR A 597 2.01 28.70 -36.72
CA THR A 597 1.91 29.98 -37.45
C THR A 597 1.94 31.22 -36.54
N GLY A 598 2.28 31.05 -35.25
CA GLY A 598 2.29 32.14 -34.26
C GLY A 598 0.99 32.30 -33.46
N SER A 599 -0.04 31.50 -33.74
CA SER A 599 -1.30 31.49 -32.98
C SER A 599 -1.52 30.16 -32.29
N ILE A 600 -1.63 30.17 -30.95
CA ILE A 600 -1.81 28.93 -30.16
C ILE A 600 -3.15 28.23 -30.44
N ASN A 601 -4.12 28.93 -31.02
CA ASN A 601 -5.45 28.39 -31.33
C ASN A 601 -5.65 27.99 -32.79
N MET A 602 -4.75 28.36 -33.71
CA MET A 602 -4.87 28.02 -35.14
C MET A 602 -3.51 28.03 -35.85
N PRO A 603 -3.17 27.01 -36.67
CA PRO A 603 -3.93 25.79 -36.94
C PRO A 603 -4.07 24.90 -35.70
N LYS A 604 -5.00 23.93 -35.74
CA LYS A 604 -5.22 23.02 -34.62
C LYS A 604 -3.90 22.31 -34.27
N ALA A 605 -3.53 22.32 -33.00
CA ALA A 605 -2.35 21.62 -32.50
C ALA A 605 -2.47 20.10 -32.73
N PHE A 606 -1.34 19.46 -32.99
CA PHE A 606 -1.23 18.00 -33.09
C PHE A 606 -1.59 17.33 -31.75
N ALA A 607 -1.09 17.87 -30.64
CA ALA A 607 -1.41 17.44 -29.28
C ALA A 607 -1.56 18.62 -28.30
N PHE A 608 -2.22 18.37 -27.17
CA PHE A 608 -2.48 19.37 -26.12
C PHE A 608 -2.41 18.74 -24.72
N LYS A 609 -1.84 19.49 -23.76
CA LYS A 609 -1.82 19.16 -22.34
C LYS A 609 -2.05 20.43 -21.50
N GLY A 610 -2.98 20.36 -20.55
CA GLY A 610 -3.14 21.36 -19.49
C GLY A 610 -2.58 20.87 -18.15
N GLY A 611 -2.21 21.78 -17.26
CA GLY A 611 -1.82 21.45 -15.88
C GLY A 611 -1.43 22.68 -15.07
N ASN A 612 -1.31 22.53 -13.75
CA ASN A 612 -1.17 23.69 -12.85
C ASN A 612 0.26 23.88 -12.32
N THR A 613 1.17 22.94 -12.61
CA THR A 613 2.56 22.94 -12.15
C THR A 613 3.50 22.40 -13.22
N SER A 614 4.78 22.74 -13.10
CA SER A 614 5.92 22.20 -13.84
C SER A 614 6.41 20.89 -13.18
N PRO A 615 6.80 19.85 -13.94
CA PRO A 615 6.82 19.76 -15.40
C PRO A 615 5.48 19.30 -16.01
N LEU A 616 5.34 19.46 -17.34
CA LEU A 616 4.22 18.93 -18.12
C LEU A 616 4.69 17.92 -19.17
N THR A 617 3.98 16.79 -19.29
CA THR A 617 4.21 15.76 -20.31
C THR A 617 3.12 15.79 -21.37
N ILE A 618 3.51 16.00 -22.63
CA ILE A 618 2.63 15.90 -23.80
C ILE A 618 2.83 14.53 -24.47
N GLU A 619 1.74 13.81 -24.71
CA GLU A 619 1.73 12.43 -25.19
C GLU A 619 1.08 12.34 -26.58
N ASN A 620 1.08 11.14 -27.18
CA ASN A 620 0.54 10.83 -28.51
C ASN A 620 1.20 11.61 -29.65
N LEU A 621 2.51 11.82 -29.56
CA LEU A 621 3.36 12.35 -30.64
C LEU A 621 3.84 11.21 -31.57
N ASP A 622 4.19 11.55 -32.81
CA ASP A 622 4.82 10.64 -33.76
C ASP A 622 6.32 10.50 -33.49
N SER A 623 6.85 9.30 -33.73
CA SER A 623 8.26 8.96 -33.53
C SER A 623 9.18 9.69 -34.50
N GLY A 624 10.35 10.13 -34.02
CA GLY A 624 11.39 10.76 -34.82
C GLY A 624 11.01 12.09 -35.47
N LYS A 625 9.85 12.65 -35.13
CA LYS A 625 9.38 13.93 -35.62
C LYS A 625 9.86 15.05 -34.71
N GLU A 626 10.20 16.17 -35.33
CA GLU A 626 10.49 17.39 -34.60
C GLU A 626 9.20 18.18 -34.43
N TYR A 627 8.97 18.66 -33.21
CA TYR A 627 7.79 19.43 -32.84
C TYR A 627 8.19 20.82 -32.34
N THR A 628 7.38 21.82 -32.65
CA THR A 628 7.37 23.11 -31.96
C THR A 628 6.36 23.02 -30.82
N LEU A 629 6.85 22.99 -29.58
CA LEU A 629 6.04 23.06 -28.37
C LEU A 629 5.85 24.52 -27.95
N VAL A 630 4.61 24.89 -27.64
CA VAL A 630 4.22 26.25 -27.26
C VAL A 630 3.50 26.21 -25.92
N LEU A 631 3.98 27.00 -24.97
CA LEU A 631 3.48 27.13 -23.61
C LEU A 631 2.95 28.54 -23.35
N ARG A 632 1.81 28.64 -22.65
CA ARG A 632 1.36 29.89 -22.00
C ARG A 632 0.68 29.59 -20.68
N ALA A 633 0.61 30.60 -19.80
CA ALA A 633 -0.19 30.57 -18.60
C ALA A 633 -1.52 31.30 -18.82
N VAL A 634 -2.61 30.75 -18.27
CA VAL A 634 -3.92 31.37 -18.18
C VAL A 634 -4.05 31.95 -16.77
N CYS A 635 -4.24 33.27 -16.68
CA CYS A 635 -4.27 33.96 -15.40
C CYS A 635 -5.63 33.79 -14.70
N SER A 636 -5.65 33.71 -13.37
CA SER A 636 -6.87 33.46 -12.57
C SER A 636 -7.96 34.53 -12.71
N LEU A 637 -7.57 35.77 -13.04
CA LEU A 637 -8.47 36.89 -13.26
C LEU A 637 -8.84 37.11 -14.75
N GLY A 638 -8.43 36.17 -15.62
CA GLY A 638 -8.65 36.23 -17.07
C GLY A 638 -7.45 36.80 -17.84
N GLY A 639 -7.37 36.44 -19.12
CA GLY A 639 -6.21 36.72 -19.97
C GLY A 639 -5.17 35.59 -19.98
N SER A 640 -4.11 35.76 -20.77
CA SER A 640 -3.02 34.79 -20.85
C SER A 640 -1.69 35.50 -21.07
N THR A 641 -0.60 34.88 -20.63
CA THR A 641 0.76 35.37 -20.85
C THR A 641 1.14 35.31 -22.34
N LYS A 642 2.26 35.95 -22.69
CA LYS A 642 2.89 35.74 -24.00
C LYS A 642 3.35 34.29 -24.14
N LEU A 643 3.46 33.84 -25.40
CA LEU A 643 3.84 32.48 -25.75
C LEU A 643 5.33 32.24 -25.52
N SER A 644 5.65 31.06 -25.02
CA SER A 644 7.02 30.55 -24.89
C SER A 644 7.16 29.30 -25.76
N GLU A 645 8.26 29.17 -26.48
CA GLU A 645 8.40 28.15 -27.54
C GLU A 645 9.71 27.38 -27.42
N ILE A 646 9.66 26.08 -27.73
CA ILE A 646 10.85 25.24 -27.87
C ILE A 646 10.65 24.22 -29.00
N ASN A 647 11.72 23.95 -29.76
CA ASN A 647 11.73 22.87 -30.75
C ASN A 647 12.38 21.63 -30.17
N VAL A 648 11.67 20.51 -30.22
CA VAL A 648 12.11 19.27 -29.61
C VAL A 648 11.73 18.10 -30.52
N LYS A 649 12.69 17.21 -30.74
CA LYS A 649 12.52 15.99 -31.53
C LYS A 649 12.20 14.80 -30.63
N THR A 650 11.13 14.07 -30.95
CA THR A 650 10.86 12.75 -30.33
C THR A 650 11.94 11.76 -30.75
N ILE A 651 12.11 10.71 -29.96
CA ILE A 651 13.06 9.66 -30.31
C ILE A 651 12.57 8.96 -31.58
N ALA A 652 13.45 8.79 -32.57
CA ALA A 652 13.14 8.09 -33.81
C ALA A 652 12.79 6.62 -33.58
N ASP A 653 11.92 6.08 -34.43
CA ASP A 653 11.65 4.64 -34.40
C ASP A 653 12.94 3.85 -34.58
N VAL A 654 13.10 2.89 -33.67
CA VAL A 654 14.18 1.92 -33.73
C VAL A 654 13.72 0.79 -34.65
N SER A 655 14.66 0.19 -35.38
CA SER A 655 14.46 -0.95 -36.27
C SER A 655 13.34 -1.88 -35.79
N LYS A 656 12.37 -2.16 -36.67
CA LYS A 656 11.24 -3.03 -36.34
C LYS A 656 11.74 -4.44 -35.99
N CYS A 657 11.21 -5.00 -34.91
CA CYS A 657 11.46 -6.36 -34.48
C CYS A 657 11.10 -7.33 -35.62
N ASN A 658 12.08 -8.10 -36.08
CA ASN A 658 11.92 -9.12 -37.10
C ASN A 658 12.99 -10.21 -36.95
N LEU A 659 12.79 -11.34 -37.63
CA LEU A 659 13.62 -12.55 -37.53
C LEU A 659 15.12 -12.35 -37.87
N GLY A 660 15.46 -11.36 -38.69
CA GLY A 660 16.84 -11.10 -39.15
C GLY A 660 17.51 -9.90 -38.49
N THR A 661 16.84 -9.24 -37.54
CA THR A 661 17.43 -8.12 -36.80
C THR A 661 18.24 -8.66 -35.62
N ALA A 662 19.47 -8.20 -35.41
CA ALA A 662 20.20 -8.38 -34.16
C ALA A 662 20.08 -7.10 -33.31
N ILE A 663 20.06 -7.24 -31.98
CA ILE A 663 19.99 -6.10 -31.06
C ILE A 663 21.38 -5.47 -30.92
N SER A 664 21.51 -4.19 -31.28
CA SER A 664 22.78 -3.47 -31.23
C SER A 664 23.10 -2.88 -29.85
N ASN A 665 24.37 -2.49 -29.68
CA ASN A 665 24.91 -1.80 -28.50
C ASN A 665 24.71 -2.53 -27.16
N LEU A 666 24.59 -3.86 -27.17
CA LEU A 666 24.58 -4.70 -25.98
C LEU A 666 25.91 -4.56 -25.22
N ARG A 667 25.85 -3.95 -24.02
CA ARG A 667 27.02 -3.66 -23.19
C ARG A 667 26.70 -3.75 -21.71
N THR A 668 27.67 -4.18 -20.90
CA THR A 668 27.57 -4.12 -19.44
C THR A 668 27.69 -2.67 -18.98
N ILE A 669 26.78 -2.22 -18.13
CA ILE A 669 26.81 -0.88 -17.51
C ILE A 669 27.13 -0.94 -16.02
N SER A 670 26.83 -2.06 -15.35
CA SER A 670 27.26 -2.34 -13.99
C SER A 670 27.31 -3.85 -13.73
N ASN A 671 28.19 -4.27 -12.84
CA ASN A 671 28.28 -5.63 -12.33
C ASN A 671 28.55 -5.58 -10.82
N THR A 672 28.01 -6.55 -10.09
CA THR A 672 28.24 -6.75 -8.65
C THR A 672 28.76 -8.17 -8.42
N GLU A 673 28.90 -8.58 -7.17
CA GLU A 673 29.23 -9.97 -6.83
C GLU A 673 28.17 -10.97 -7.32
N SER A 674 26.90 -10.57 -7.45
CA SER A 674 25.81 -11.48 -7.78
C SER A 674 24.85 -11.00 -8.86
N SER A 675 25.17 -9.90 -9.55
CA SER A 675 24.32 -9.38 -10.62
C SER A 675 25.11 -8.67 -11.71
N ILE A 676 24.54 -8.61 -12.91
CA ILE A 676 25.06 -7.86 -14.04
C ILE A 676 23.91 -7.08 -14.68
N THR A 677 24.12 -5.80 -14.95
CA THR A 677 23.19 -4.93 -15.67
C THR A 677 23.75 -4.61 -17.04
N VAL A 678 22.93 -4.79 -18.08
CA VAL A 678 23.26 -4.51 -19.47
C VAL A 678 22.34 -3.47 -20.08
N ALA A 679 22.90 -2.62 -20.94
CA ALA A 679 22.16 -1.70 -21.80
C ALA A 679 22.29 -2.13 -23.27
N PHE A 680 21.30 -1.78 -24.10
CA PHE A 680 21.20 -2.13 -25.52
C PHE A 680 20.22 -1.19 -26.24
N ASP A 681 20.19 -1.21 -27.58
CA ASP A 681 19.24 -0.42 -28.36
C ASP A 681 17.86 -1.12 -28.46
N GLU A 682 16.77 -0.43 -28.11
CA GLU A 682 15.43 -1.01 -28.04
C GLU A 682 14.68 -1.01 -29.39
N LEU A 683 14.36 -2.16 -29.97
CA LEU A 683 13.54 -2.32 -31.18
C LEU A 683 12.06 -1.90 -30.98
N SER A 684 11.35 -1.64 -32.10
CA SER A 684 9.89 -1.40 -32.13
C SER A 684 9.10 -2.69 -32.43
N GLY A 685 7.88 -2.84 -31.90
CA GLY A 685 7.06 -4.06 -32.06
C GLY A 685 7.58 -5.27 -31.27
N VAL A 686 8.13 -5.02 -30.09
CA VAL A 686 8.68 -6.02 -29.15
C VAL A 686 7.72 -6.19 -27.98
N ASP A 687 7.32 -7.43 -27.71
CA ASP A 687 6.57 -7.80 -26.50
C ASP A 687 7.51 -7.82 -25.29
N ILE A 688 8.65 -8.51 -25.42
CA ILE A 688 9.61 -8.69 -24.34
C ILE A 688 11.04 -8.91 -24.86
N TYR A 689 12.01 -8.39 -24.12
CA TYR A 689 13.42 -8.76 -24.22
C TYR A 689 13.74 -9.89 -23.25
N GLU A 690 14.35 -10.94 -23.76
CA GLU A 690 14.83 -12.09 -22.99
C GLU A 690 16.35 -12.04 -22.85
N LEU A 691 16.84 -11.84 -21.63
CA LEU A 691 18.25 -11.90 -21.28
C LEU A 691 18.55 -13.17 -20.48
N ARG A 692 19.52 -13.97 -20.93
CA ARG A 692 19.97 -15.20 -20.26
C ARG A 692 21.47 -15.18 -20.04
N ALA A 693 21.94 -15.84 -18.98
CA ALA A 693 23.35 -15.98 -18.65
C ALA A 693 23.77 -17.46 -18.61
N TRP A 694 24.89 -17.81 -19.21
CA TRP A 694 25.58 -19.10 -19.03
C TRP A 694 26.96 -18.83 -18.45
N GLU A 695 27.50 -19.71 -17.59
CA GLU A 695 28.92 -19.63 -17.27
C GLU A 695 29.72 -19.74 -18.58
N LYS A 696 30.81 -18.98 -18.69
CA LYS A 696 31.57 -18.87 -19.94
C LYS A 696 32.01 -20.26 -20.43
N GLY A 697 31.63 -20.58 -21.66
CA GLY A 697 31.89 -21.87 -22.30
C GLY A 697 30.68 -22.80 -22.35
N ASP A 698 29.65 -22.58 -21.53
CA ASP A 698 28.46 -23.44 -21.49
C ASP A 698 27.39 -23.07 -22.53
N PHE A 699 27.48 -21.87 -23.11
CA PHE A 699 26.57 -21.46 -24.18
C PHE A 699 26.93 -22.17 -25.49
N THR A 700 26.03 -22.99 -26.02
CA THR A 700 26.24 -23.80 -27.23
C THR A 700 25.69 -23.17 -28.51
N GLY A 701 25.24 -21.92 -28.46
CA GLY A 701 24.66 -21.21 -29.60
C GLY A 701 23.13 -21.19 -29.64
N SER A 702 22.44 -21.94 -28.75
CA SER A 702 20.98 -21.88 -28.60
C SER A 702 20.59 -21.22 -27.29
N ILE A 703 19.78 -20.16 -27.36
CA ILE A 703 19.28 -19.46 -26.16
C ILE A 703 18.34 -20.33 -25.31
N ASN A 704 17.81 -21.42 -25.87
CA ASN A 704 16.90 -22.34 -25.18
C ASN A 704 17.61 -23.58 -24.61
N MET A 705 18.82 -23.92 -25.09
CA MET A 705 19.56 -25.10 -24.61
C MET A 705 21.08 -24.91 -24.72
N PRO A 706 21.87 -25.35 -23.71
CA PRO A 706 21.45 -25.90 -22.40
C PRO A 706 20.76 -24.83 -21.53
N LYS A 707 20.15 -25.22 -20.41
CA LYS A 707 19.46 -24.26 -19.52
C LYS A 707 20.44 -23.18 -19.06
N ALA A 708 20.03 -21.92 -19.18
CA ALA A 708 20.79 -20.78 -18.69
C ALA A 708 20.96 -20.85 -17.16
N PHE A 709 22.12 -20.41 -16.68
CA PHE A 709 22.41 -20.24 -15.26
C PHE A 709 21.44 -19.24 -14.59
N ALA A 710 21.13 -18.13 -15.28
CA ALA A 710 20.14 -17.14 -14.84
C ALA A 710 19.35 -16.57 -16.03
N PHE A 711 18.20 -15.96 -15.76
CA PHE A 711 17.30 -15.38 -16.75
C PHE A 711 16.63 -14.09 -16.23
N LYS A 712 16.41 -13.14 -17.13
CA LYS A 712 15.64 -11.93 -16.89
C LYS A 712 14.84 -11.55 -18.15
N GLY A 713 13.54 -11.37 -18.00
CA GLY A 713 12.69 -10.70 -18.97
C GLY A 713 12.48 -9.21 -18.64
N GLY A 714 12.21 -8.39 -19.66
CA GLY A 714 11.74 -7.01 -19.48
C GLY A 714 11.45 -6.32 -20.81
N ASN A 715 10.79 -5.17 -20.76
CA ASN A 715 10.24 -4.52 -21.97
C ASN A 715 11.08 -3.33 -22.42
N THR A 716 12.11 -2.97 -21.65
CA THR A 716 12.98 -1.81 -21.89
C THR A 716 14.42 -2.10 -21.48
N SER A 717 15.35 -1.28 -21.97
CA SER A 717 16.74 -1.22 -21.56
C SER A 717 16.94 -0.19 -20.44
N PRO A 718 17.76 -0.43 -19.41
CA PRO A 718 18.62 -1.59 -19.21
C PRO A 718 17.93 -2.78 -18.52
N LEU A 719 18.54 -3.98 -18.64
CA LEU A 719 18.13 -5.19 -17.91
C LEU A 719 19.18 -5.63 -16.90
N THR A 720 18.75 -5.98 -15.69
CA THR A 720 19.61 -6.56 -14.64
C THR A 720 19.31 -8.03 -14.44
N ILE A 721 20.31 -8.88 -14.66
CA ILE A 721 20.28 -10.31 -14.34
C ILE A 721 20.93 -10.53 -12.97
N GLU A 722 20.21 -11.19 -12.07
CA GLU A 722 20.58 -11.38 -10.66
C GLU A 722 20.87 -12.85 -10.34
N ASN A 723 21.33 -13.12 -9.11
CA ASN A 723 21.67 -14.44 -8.59
C ASN A 723 22.82 -15.14 -9.32
N LEU A 724 23.77 -14.36 -9.83
CA LEU A 724 25.02 -14.86 -10.42
C LEU A 724 26.03 -15.25 -9.33
N ASN A 725 26.93 -16.16 -9.66
CA ASN A 725 28.03 -16.55 -8.77
C ASN A 725 29.11 -15.47 -8.82
N PRO A 726 29.68 -15.07 -7.67
CA PRO A 726 30.80 -14.14 -7.60
C PRO A 726 32.05 -14.64 -8.31
N GLY A 727 32.79 -13.72 -8.95
CA GLY A 727 34.07 -13.97 -9.62
C GLY A 727 33.96 -14.85 -10.87
N LYS A 728 32.75 -15.07 -11.38
CA LYS A 728 32.49 -15.94 -12.54
C LYS A 728 32.28 -15.11 -13.80
N GLU A 729 32.87 -15.58 -14.89
CA GLU A 729 32.63 -15.03 -16.21
C GLU A 729 31.42 -15.71 -16.84
N TYR A 730 30.53 -14.92 -17.41
CA TYR A 730 29.28 -15.33 -18.02
C TYR A 730 29.22 -14.91 -19.49
N THR A 731 28.65 -15.77 -20.33
CA THR A 731 28.12 -15.41 -21.64
C THR A 731 26.66 -15.01 -21.48
N LEU A 732 26.38 -13.72 -21.61
CA LEU A 732 25.04 -13.16 -21.67
C LEU A 732 24.51 -13.23 -23.10
N VAL A 733 23.25 -13.62 -23.25
CA VAL A 733 22.57 -13.75 -24.54
C VAL A 733 21.23 -13.02 -24.45
N LEU A 734 21.01 -12.10 -25.38
CA LEU A 734 19.82 -11.26 -25.48
C LEU A 734 19.09 -11.54 -26.79
N ARG A 735 17.77 -11.67 -26.75
CA ARG A 735 16.89 -11.57 -27.92
C ARG A 735 15.64 -10.77 -27.58
N ALA A 736 14.96 -10.24 -28.58
CA ALA A 736 13.60 -9.71 -28.45
C ALA A 736 12.59 -10.69 -29.02
N VAL A 737 11.42 -10.75 -28.40
CA VAL A 737 10.22 -11.44 -28.88
C VAL A 737 9.27 -10.37 -29.42
N CYS A 738 8.89 -10.48 -30.68
CA CYS A 738 8.02 -9.54 -31.36
C CYS A 738 6.53 -9.89 -31.18
N GLU A 739 5.63 -8.92 -31.34
CA GLU A 739 4.15 -9.00 -31.21
C GLU A 739 3.45 -10.15 -32.00
N GLU A 740 4.14 -10.80 -32.94
CA GLU A 740 3.65 -11.97 -33.70
C GLU A 740 4.24 -13.31 -33.21
N GLY A 741 4.90 -13.35 -32.04
CA GLY A 741 5.57 -14.53 -31.48
C GLY A 741 6.88 -14.94 -32.18
N LYS A 742 7.43 -14.08 -33.04
CA LYS A 742 8.73 -14.28 -33.71
C LYS A 742 9.85 -13.66 -32.88
N SER A 743 11.05 -14.26 -32.85
CA SER A 743 12.19 -13.68 -32.15
C SER A 743 13.24 -13.10 -33.10
N THR A 744 13.99 -12.12 -32.62
CA THR A 744 15.17 -11.57 -33.29
C THR A 744 16.33 -12.57 -33.33
N GLU A 745 17.39 -12.24 -34.09
CA GLU A 745 18.68 -12.90 -33.91
C GLU A 745 19.22 -12.66 -32.49
N ILE A 746 20.04 -13.60 -32.01
CA ILE A 746 20.66 -13.53 -30.69
C ILE A 746 21.84 -12.56 -30.69
N SER A 747 21.93 -11.76 -29.63
CA SER A 747 23.06 -10.87 -29.37
C SER A 747 23.80 -11.37 -28.13
N THR A 748 25.13 -11.47 -28.19
CA THR A 748 25.93 -12.06 -27.10
C THR A 748 26.94 -11.09 -26.52
N LEU A 749 27.20 -11.22 -25.23
CA LEU A 749 28.17 -10.41 -24.49
C LEU A 749 28.81 -11.24 -23.38
N ASN A 750 30.14 -11.33 -23.36
CA ASN A 750 30.87 -11.93 -22.24
C ASN A 750 31.20 -10.88 -21.18
N THR A 751 30.97 -11.19 -19.92
CA THR A 751 31.20 -10.27 -18.80
C THR A 751 31.34 -11.02 -17.48
N VAL A 752 31.93 -10.41 -16.46
CA VAL A 752 32.33 -11.07 -15.22
C VAL A 752 31.61 -10.45 -14.02
N THR A 753 31.19 -11.26 -13.05
CA THR A 753 30.76 -10.77 -11.73
C THR A 753 31.97 -10.40 -10.88
N GLN A 754 31.78 -9.52 -9.91
CA GLN A 754 32.84 -9.19 -8.95
C GLN A 754 33.12 -10.42 -8.06
N ASP A 755 34.38 -10.63 -7.68
CA ASP A 755 34.78 -11.78 -6.85
C ASP A 755 34.53 -11.54 -5.36
N VAL A 756 34.17 -12.57 -4.60
CA VAL A 756 34.12 -12.50 -3.12
C VAL A 756 35.53 -12.76 -2.60
N PHE A 757 36.21 -11.70 -2.16
CA PHE A 757 37.48 -11.87 -1.44
C PHE A 757 37.23 -12.56 -0.08
N LEU A 758 37.40 -13.89 -0.05
CA LEU A 758 37.45 -14.67 1.20
C LEU A 758 38.68 -14.22 2.00
N ARG A 759 38.42 -13.65 3.18
CA ARG A 759 39.43 -13.36 4.20
C ARG A 759 40.04 -14.67 4.72
N THR A 760 41.14 -15.12 4.12
CA THR A 760 42.11 -15.97 4.81
C THR A 760 43.54 -15.51 4.48
N VAL A 761 44.31 -15.38 5.56
CA VAL A 761 45.66 -14.82 5.68
C VAL A 761 46.69 -15.56 4.80
N ASN A 762 47.24 -14.92 3.76
CA ASN A 762 48.64 -14.44 3.71
C ASN A 762 49.11 -13.97 2.32
N LYS A 763 49.74 -12.79 2.35
CA LYS A 763 50.85 -12.27 1.54
C LYS A 763 50.67 -12.08 0.03
N ASP A 764 50.50 -10.78 -0.24
CA ASP A 764 51.28 -9.97 -1.18
C ASP A 764 50.73 -9.71 -2.60
N LEU A 765 50.53 -8.41 -2.81
CA LEU A 765 50.23 -7.64 -4.02
C LEU A 765 48.81 -7.75 -4.61
N ASP A 766 47.93 -6.82 -4.23
CA ASP A 766 47.60 -5.77 -5.20
C ASP A 766 47.19 -4.45 -4.53
N ASN A 767 47.59 -3.35 -5.18
CA ASN A 767 47.80 -2.04 -4.61
C ASN A 767 46.89 -1.03 -5.31
N HIS A 768 45.64 -0.87 -4.87
CA HIS A 768 44.81 0.28 -5.24
C HIS A 768 44.26 1.03 -4.02
N LYS A 769 44.45 2.36 -4.09
CA LYS A 769 44.46 3.32 -3.00
C LYS A 769 43.08 3.98 -2.82
N GLU A 770 42.18 3.43 -2.01
CA GLU A 770 40.93 4.16 -1.75
C GLU A 770 40.47 4.20 -0.30
N VAL A 771 40.20 5.43 0.18
CA VAL A 771 39.52 5.69 1.45
C VAL A 771 38.01 5.55 1.22
N VAL A 772 37.36 4.71 2.04
CA VAL A 772 35.93 4.41 1.93
C VAL A 772 35.19 4.97 3.15
N ILE A 773 34.03 5.60 2.93
CA ILE A 773 33.15 6.11 4.00
C ILE A 773 31.80 5.39 3.90
N PHE A 774 31.37 4.72 4.96
CA PHE A 774 30.13 3.92 4.97
C PHE A 774 29.39 3.97 6.31
N PRO A 775 28.03 4.09 6.32
CA PRO A 775 27.17 4.33 5.16
C PRO A 775 27.27 5.78 4.64
N ASN A 776 26.92 6.03 3.38
CA ASN A 776 26.77 7.38 2.81
C ASN A 776 25.67 7.35 1.73
N PRO A 777 24.49 7.95 1.94
CA PRO A 777 24.13 8.85 3.05
C PRO A 777 24.04 8.17 4.43
N VAL A 778 24.40 8.90 5.48
CA VAL A 778 24.35 8.46 6.89
C VAL A 778 22.94 8.72 7.44
N LYS A 779 22.13 7.67 7.55
CA LYS A 779 20.78 7.72 8.16
C LYS A 779 20.79 7.49 9.67
N GLU A 780 21.71 6.65 10.14
CA GLU A 780 21.84 6.30 11.55
C GLU A 780 22.90 7.17 12.26
N ASN A 781 23.09 6.97 13.57
CA ASN A 781 23.97 7.84 14.35
C ASN A 781 25.48 7.53 14.21
N ARG A 782 25.88 6.55 13.37
CA ARG A 782 27.27 6.12 13.21
C ARG A 782 27.64 5.91 11.75
N PHE A 783 28.90 6.18 11.43
CA PHE A 783 29.52 5.83 10.16
C PHE A 783 31.02 5.59 10.35
N SER A 784 31.59 4.83 9.43
CA SER A 784 32.98 4.40 9.45
C SER A 784 33.76 5.03 8.29
N ILE A 785 35.01 5.40 8.56
CA ILE A 785 36.01 5.77 7.55
C ILE A 785 37.06 4.67 7.55
N LYS A 786 37.17 3.95 6.44
CA LYS A 786 38.17 2.92 6.24
C LYS A 786 39.32 3.50 5.42
N LEU A 787 40.48 3.59 6.08
CA LEU A 787 41.74 4.07 5.53
C LEU A 787 42.56 2.91 4.95
N LYS A 788 43.49 3.25 4.07
CA LYS A 788 44.38 2.25 3.46
C LYS A 788 45.37 1.69 4.49
N ASP A 789 46.04 2.59 5.20
CA ASP A 789 47.15 2.25 6.10
C ASP A 789 46.78 2.55 7.56
N ASN A 790 47.35 1.77 8.49
CA ASN A 790 47.18 1.98 9.94
C ASN A 790 48.15 3.07 10.47
N THR A 791 48.27 4.17 9.74
CA THR A 791 49.12 5.31 10.08
C THR A 791 48.29 6.39 10.78
N THR A 792 48.95 7.21 11.60
CA THR A 792 48.29 8.33 12.26
C THR A 792 47.63 9.23 11.22
N SER A 793 46.32 9.41 11.37
CA SER A 793 45.46 10.08 10.41
C SER A 793 44.68 11.18 11.10
N GLU A 794 44.83 12.41 10.62
CA GLU A 794 44.06 13.55 11.12
C GLU A 794 42.78 13.70 10.30
N ILE A 795 41.63 13.50 10.93
CA ILE A 795 40.32 13.64 10.29
C ILE A 795 39.75 15.02 10.61
N ASN A 796 39.53 15.81 9.57
CA ASN A 796 38.89 17.12 9.62
C ASN A 796 37.55 17.05 8.90
N VAL A 797 36.47 17.57 9.49
CA VAL A 797 35.16 17.69 8.82
C VAL A 797 34.79 19.16 8.67
N PHE A 798 34.31 19.53 7.49
CA PHE A 798 33.89 20.87 7.12
C PHE A 798 32.42 20.89 6.68
N ASP A 799 31.70 21.94 7.03
CA ASP A 799 30.37 22.20 6.46
C ASP A 799 30.48 22.79 5.03
N ILE A 800 29.33 23.00 4.38
CA ILE A 800 29.29 23.54 3.00
C ILE A 800 29.84 24.97 2.87
N GLN A 801 29.97 25.71 3.98
CA GLN A 801 30.55 27.06 4.00
C GLN A 801 32.08 27.01 4.22
N GLY A 802 32.66 25.81 4.34
CA GLY A 802 34.07 25.59 4.59
C GLY A 802 34.49 25.76 6.06
N LYS A 803 33.53 25.89 6.98
CA LYS A 803 33.84 25.97 8.42
C LYS A 803 34.17 24.58 8.95
N LYS A 804 35.34 24.45 9.60
CA LYS A 804 35.75 23.20 10.26
C LYS A 804 34.90 22.96 11.51
N ILE A 805 34.24 21.81 11.56
CA ILE A 805 33.30 21.43 12.64
C ILE A 805 33.80 20.24 13.47
N PHE A 806 34.78 19.50 12.98
CA PHE A 806 35.38 18.38 13.69
C PHE A 806 36.85 18.23 13.30
N GLN A 807 37.70 17.90 14.28
CA GLN A 807 39.11 17.61 14.08
C GLN A 807 39.57 16.60 15.12
N LYS A 808 40.08 15.45 14.69
CA LYS A 808 40.65 14.45 15.60
C LYS A 808 41.64 13.53 14.91
N GLU A 809 42.69 13.16 15.62
CA GLU A 809 43.67 12.18 15.18
C GLU A 809 43.28 10.76 15.58
N PHE A 810 43.52 9.81 14.68
CA PHE A 810 43.26 8.40 14.89
C PHE A 810 44.46 7.56 14.44
N ASN A 811 44.75 6.52 15.21
CA ASN A 811 45.80 5.54 14.94
C ASN A 811 45.18 4.18 14.58
N SER A 812 44.12 4.21 13.76
CA SER A 812 43.38 3.03 13.35
C SER A 812 43.05 3.08 11.86
N GLN A 813 43.15 1.92 11.20
CA GLN A 813 42.75 1.76 9.81
C GLN A 813 41.24 1.96 9.60
N THR A 814 40.42 1.63 10.61
CA THR A 814 38.98 1.92 10.61
C THR A 814 38.68 2.93 11.71
N ILE A 815 38.05 4.03 11.34
CA ILE A 815 37.69 5.12 12.25
C ILE A 815 36.17 5.19 12.32
N GLU A 816 35.62 4.99 13.51
CA GLU A 816 34.19 5.11 13.76
C GLU A 816 33.87 6.53 14.26
N LEU A 817 32.97 7.22 13.56
CA LEU A 817 32.50 8.56 13.94
C LEU A 817 30.99 8.55 14.21
N ASN A 818 30.58 9.40 15.14
CA ASN A 818 29.18 9.56 15.52
C ASN A 818 28.62 10.84 14.89
N LYS A 819 27.49 10.74 14.17
CA LYS A 819 26.82 11.87 13.51
C LYS A 819 26.56 13.03 14.48
N SER A 820 26.18 12.74 15.73
CA SER A 820 25.90 13.77 16.75
C SER A 820 27.09 14.69 17.05
N SER A 821 28.32 14.25 16.76
CA SER A 821 29.53 15.06 16.92
C SER A 821 29.82 16.02 15.76
N LEU A 822 29.06 15.93 14.65
CA LEU A 822 29.30 16.65 13.39
C LEU A 822 28.21 17.67 13.04
N GLY A 823 27.18 17.84 13.87
CA GLY A 823 26.13 18.86 13.66
C GLY A 823 24.82 18.33 13.04
N LYS A 824 24.09 19.21 12.36
CA LYS A 824 22.74 18.94 11.82
C LYS A 824 22.79 18.13 10.51
N SER A 825 21.66 17.60 10.07
CA SER A 825 21.55 16.97 8.75
C SER A 825 21.94 17.95 7.63
N GLY A 826 22.67 17.47 6.62
CA GLY A 826 23.26 18.28 5.55
C GLY A 826 24.44 17.61 4.85
N LEU A 827 25.01 18.30 3.86
CA LEU A 827 26.22 17.88 3.14
C LEU A 827 27.48 18.37 3.86
N TYR A 828 28.49 17.52 3.98
CA TYR A 828 29.77 17.82 4.61
C TYR A 828 30.94 17.29 3.79
N PHE A 829 32.13 17.82 4.05
CA PHE A 829 33.38 17.35 3.46
C PHE A 829 34.30 16.81 4.55
N ILE A 830 34.72 15.55 4.42
CA ILE A 830 35.70 14.93 5.30
C ILE A 830 37.06 14.96 4.61
N GLN A 831 38.02 15.63 5.23
CA GLN A 831 39.41 15.67 4.84
C GLN A 831 40.24 14.77 5.77
N ILE A 832 40.90 13.78 5.20
CA ILE A 832 41.83 12.88 5.89
C ILE A 832 43.26 13.28 5.53
N LYS A 833 44.08 13.59 6.53
CA LYS A 833 45.52 13.84 6.36
C LYS A 833 46.35 12.70 6.91
N GLN A 834 47.21 12.12 6.08
CA GLN A 834 48.19 11.10 6.43
C GLN A 834 49.57 11.55 5.92
N GLY A 835 50.41 12.08 6.81
CA GLY A 835 51.68 12.70 6.42
C GLY A 835 51.48 13.86 5.42
N GLU A 836 52.13 13.79 4.27
CA GLU A 836 51.99 14.76 3.17
C GLU A 836 50.73 14.57 2.32
N THR A 837 49.98 13.48 2.51
CA THR A 837 48.81 13.16 1.69
C THR A 837 47.51 13.67 2.34
N THR A 838 46.72 14.40 1.56
CA THR A 838 45.39 14.90 1.97
C THR A 838 44.33 14.36 1.02
N ILE A 839 43.30 13.69 1.54
CA ILE A 839 42.19 13.11 0.78
C ILE A 839 40.89 13.74 1.26
N THR A 840 40.07 14.28 0.34
CA THR A 840 38.75 14.84 0.67
C THR A 840 37.63 13.99 0.07
N LYS A 841 36.64 13.62 0.88
CA LYS A 841 35.45 12.87 0.45
C LYS A 841 34.18 13.58 0.93
N LYS A 842 33.12 13.54 0.10
CA LYS A 842 31.79 14.07 0.44
C LYS A 842 31.01 13.09 1.30
N ILE A 843 30.29 13.59 2.30
CA ILE A 843 29.38 12.79 3.13
C ILE A 843 28.04 13.52 3.30
N MET A 844 26.94 12.80 3.16
CA MET A 844 25.59 13.31 3.37
C MET A 844 25.04 12.76 4.70
N LEU A 845 24.68 13.65 5.62
CA LEU A 845 24.04 13.28 6.89
C LEU A 845 22.53 13.55 6.76
N LEU A 846 21.69 12.52 6.86
CA LEU A 846 20.22 12.62 6.71
C LEU A 846 19.51 12.81 8.03
#